data_AF-A0A1V5FI30-F1
#
_entry.id   AF-A0A1V5FI30-F1
#
_cell.length_a   1.000
_cell.length_b   1.000
_cell.length_c   1.000
_cell.angle_alpha   90.00
_cell.angle_beta   90.00
_cell.angle_gamma   90.00
#
_symmetry.space_group_name_H-M   'P 1'
#
loop_
_entity.id
_entity.type
_entity.pdbx_description
1 polymer ?
#
loop_
_entity_poly.entity_id
_entity_poly.type
_entity_poly.pdbx_seq_one_letter_code
_entity_poly.pdbx_strand_id
1 'polypeptide(L)'
;MKSLNSLRKGLGLAVLGMLLVTLAGCNKPLASFRLRGAEKRVQEAEEKQAQQHTAELLQQTRNAINTTQNQLNQGDAVAAKESSAEAARLSKELLQRTTEAHAIFLRDQANIWIDRARTNQAQQENAELFAQIQENNVEGTEAFGKQKYDKAIQIFGKVVDDVQYLLSALRKKATDGLAEAESLKEELIAEGAPEHAPEFINKIDQQITQIRDNIEREYNYRTALAIRDQARQTKQEGIQQTKKVKSDKQLTEIENLLDEATTLGAETYTYNLFSAITKEFENLVSQFYEENYDTVLTQAPKLKPQVEELILETKRVAAETKIKEVEGAINSLVAMEARGYLPGRVEQLEALLADAREQYEQEAYVESREISDRALEEEQNILQEFDDLAQQHITTASDELATAEGVYEKMEHIFLRQIPGPWEGDALALENAKQALKEELRRRVNNARVNLGMAQLQREEKDFDRAIEIARDVASEAEDVRQQTFRVVAHNAILDLSNMLSQYEGQGGRQYAASEMDKAVEMLEQSKQLLATEQYREAVRRTADTKAQIEVLVQELERVAVNRIESAQQALAQAKADRAEEYEPIAFTQALVELQAAQEALAAEGRHIAIEAAIQAENLAAEASTNALRQWVQELMAEADTLINNAREAEADRYAPEKLDRAFAIRRNLQTLYDQGQYREAVDVGAQTVQQAHEALYAKVIEAENAIAKAKRFEGWEFENARLADAMVSAKYAREMMAEGRFRLAEQHAWNALVKAEEAAVNARRDGFETRMASLAARVEDAQRKGAGYYQTQDLASLLAEMNRLRMEFDPHDYEDYAQQVDLVEAKLIALMELTPDVLKALVLDMSQRMTELEQRGAALYMPNKLAEVERKLKYAQIDYQAGKYRPSYQNAKDAWAVLDEIEQNLEEREFDAALNDLMVELSDQIRAFAPVLDMGANTLLELVIGPQGQARATSILGVRSPTDLRDSITEIGARIRRMQAPRSRETLQQEMLRMMEIAKTAASNFEKMLIMDQYTRDQAREIVQTAFLQMYQARARQQELQRMIEYPNPQFKPRGVERVVSFQDY
;
A
#
# COMPACT_ATOMS: atom_id res chain seq x y z
N MET A 1 13.81 -82.34 -82.63
CA MET A 1 14.02 -83.71 -83.16
C MET A 1 12.67 -84.39 -83.26
N LYS A 2 12.39 -84.99 -84.43
CA LYS A 2 11.54 -86.18 -84.73
C LYS A 2 10.17 -86.32 -84.02
N SER A 3 9.06 -86.66 -84.64
CA SER A 3 8.70 -86.99 -86.03
C SER A 3 7.20 -87.33 -86.05
N LEU A 4 6.48 -86.81 -87.04
CA LEU A 4 5.57 -87.52 -87.97
C LEU A 4 4.45 -88.47 -87.48
N ASN A 5 3.33 -88.31 -88.20
CA ASN A 5 2.34 -89.29 -88.71
C ASN A 5 0.94 -89.21 -88.07
N SER A 6 -0.17 -89.34 -88.80
CA SER A 6 -0.48 -89.30 -90.24
C SER A 6 -2.00 -89.54 -90.39
N LEU A 7 -2.63 -88.86 -91.35
CA LEU A 7 -3.71 -89.30 -92.25
C LEU A 7 -4.74 -90.36 -91.80
N ARG A 8 -6.03 -90.07 -92.06
CA ARG A 8 -6.85 -90.91 -92.96
C ARG A 8 -7.95 -90.12 -93.68
N LYS A 9 -8.14 -90.47 -94.96
CA LYS A 9 -9.12 -89.96 -95.93
C LYS A 9 -10.38 -90.84 -95.94
N GLY A 10 -11.49 -90.30 -96.47
CA GLY A 10 -12.15 -90.94 -97.62
C GLY A 10 -13.62 -91.42 -97.49
N LEU A 11 -14.48 -90.75 -98.29
CA LEU A 11 -15.45 -91.28 -99.27
C LEU A 11 -16.74 -92.04 -98.88
N GLY A 12 -17.84 -91.68 -99.57
CA GLY A 12 -18.95 -92.57 -99.95
C GLY A 12 -20.34 -91.87 -99.96
N LEU A 13 -20.80 -91.22 -101.04
CA LEU A 13 -21.61 -91.74 -102.18
C LEU A 13 -23.11 -92.05 -101.88
N ALA A 14 -23.95 -91.57 -102.80
CA ALA A 14 -25.41 -91.52 -102.82
C ALA A 14 -26.10 -92.80 -103.36
N VAL A 15 -27.36 -93.05 -102.96
CA VAL A 15 -28.47 -93.72 -103.70
C VAL A 15 -29.79 -93.33 -102.97
N LEU A 16 -30.73 -92.55 -103.52
CA LEU A 16 -31.84 -92.86 -104.47
C LEU A 16 -33.08 -93.55 -103.85
N GLY A 17 -34.26 -92.92 -104.05
CA GLY A 17 -35.47 -93.64 -104.51
C GLY A 17 -36.54 -94.09 -103.50
N MET A 18 -37.63 -93.30 -103.42
CA MET A 18 -39.05 -93.65 -103.20
C MET A 18 -39.47 -94.79 -102.24
N LEU A 19 -40.30 -94.44 -101.25
CA LEU A 19 -41.66 -94.99 -101.14
C LEU A 19 -42.56 -94.07 -100.30
N LEU A 20 -43.65 -93.58 -100.91
CA LEU A 20 -44.79 -92.93 -100.25
C LEU A 20 -45.74 -94.02 -99.69
N VAL A 21 -46.55 -93.62 -98.70
CA VAL A 21 -47.74 -94.31 -98.12
C VAL A 21 -47.55 -94.96 -96.73
N THR A 22 -47.59 -94.17 -95.65
CA THR A 22 -48.72 -94.07 -94.69
C THR A 22 -48.38 -93.12 -93.53
N LEU A 23 -49.28 -92.16 -93.27
CA LEU A 23 -49.26 -91.20 -92.18
C LEU A 23 -49.70 -91.86 -90.85
N ALA A 24 -49.15 -91.34 -89.74
CA ALA A 24 -49.44 -91.60 -88.31
C ALA A 24 -48.48 -92.58 -87.58
N GLY A 25 -47.43 -92.04 -86.92
CA GLY A 25 -46.61 -92.83 -85.97
C GLY A 25 -45.28 -92.24 -85.44
N CYS A 26 -44.73 -91.12 -85.94
CA CYS A 26 -43.34 -90.67 -85.62
C CYS A 26 -43.20 -89.52 -84.60
N ASN A 27 -44.25 -89.11 -83.88
CA ASN A 27 -44.18 -87.87 -83.08
C ASN A 27 -43.43 -88.02 -81.74
N LYS A 28 -43.53 -89.17 -81.06
CA LYS A 28 -42.91 -89.40 -79.73
C LYS A 28 -41.37 -89.42 -79.77
N PRO A 29 -40.69 -90.15 -80.69
CA PRO A 29 -39.23 -90.19 -80.74
C PRO A 29 -38.60 -88.83 -81.08
N LEU A 30 -39.27 -88.05 -81.95
CA LEU A 30 -38.83 -86.73 -82.36
C LEU A 30 -38.89 -85.71 -81.20
N ALA A 31 -39.98 -85.74 -80.43
CA ALA A 31 -40.13 -84.88 -79.25
C ALA A 31 -39.09 -85.20 -78.16
N SER A 32 -38.84 -86.48 -77.88
CA SER A 32 -37.82 -86.90 -76.90
C SER A 32 -36.38 -86.56 -77.31
N PHE A 33 -36.09 -86.58 -78.61
CA PHE A 33 -34.79 -86.15 -79.14
C PHE A 33 -34.58 -84.64 -78.98
N ARG A 34 -35.60 -83.85 -79.32
CA ARG A 34 -35.57 -82.38 -79.17
C ARG A 34 -35.45 -81.95 -77.71
N LEU A 35 -36.14 -82.65 -76.81
CA LEU A 35 -36.09 -82.37 -75.38
C LEU A 35 -34.69 -82.59 -74.78
N ARG A 36 -34.07 -83.76 -75.04
CA ARG A 36 -32.67 -84.00 -74.63
C ARG A 36 -31.70 -82.97 -75.20
N GLY A 37 -31.94 -82.54 -76.45
CA GLY A 37 -31.19 -81.44 -77.07
C GLY A 37 -31.40 -80.08 -76.39
N ALA A 38 -32.59 -79.82 -75.85
CA ALA A 38 -32.91 -78.60 -75.12
C ALA A 38 -32.30 -78.59 -73.71
N GLU A 39 -32.39 -79.71 -72.98
CA GLU A 39 -31.78 -79.89 -71.65
C GLU A 39 -30.26 -79.71 -71.72
N LYS A 40 -29.60 -80.32 -72.71
CA LYS A 40 -28.16 -80.17 -72.90
C LYS A 40 -27.76 -78.70 -73.11
N ARG A 41 -28.53 -77.94 -73.91
CA ARG A 41 -28.25 -76.52 -74.15
C ARG A 41 -28.49 -75.64 -72.93
N VAL A 42 -29.45 -76.00 -72.07
CA VAL A 42 -29.65 -75.34 -70.78
C VAL A 42 -28.44 -75.56 -69.87
N GLN A 43 -27.93 -76.79 -69.77
CA GLN A 43 -26.73 -77.09 -68.99
C GLN A 43 -25.50 -76.32 -69.50
N GLU A 44 -25.27 -76.31 -70.82
CA GLU A 44 -24.17 -75.52 -71.44
C GLU A 44 -24.34 -74.01 -71.23
N ALA A 45 -25.58 -73.51 -71.09
CA ALA A 45 -25.85 -72.10 -70.78
C ALA A 45 -25.59 -71.81 -69.28
N GLU A 46 -25.94 -72.73 -68.38
CA GLU A 46 -25.67 -72.61 -66.94
C GLU A 46 -24.17 -72.62 -66.63
N GLU A 47 -23.37 -73.44 -67.32
CA GLU A 47 -21.90 -73.41 -67.25
C GLU A 47 -21.33 -72.03 -67.64
N LYS A 48 -22.03 -71.30 -68.52
CA LYS A 48 -21.72 -69.91 -68.92
C LYS A 48 -22.51 -68.87 -68.11
N GLN A 49 -22.93 -69.25 -66.90
CA GLN A 49 -23.60 -68.39 -65.95
C GLN A 49 -24.94 -67.81 -66.45
N ALA A 50 -25.76 -68.60 -67.14
CA ALA A 50 -27.12 -68.19 -67.57
C ALA A 50 -27.96 -67.57 -66.43
N GLN A 51 -27.78 -68.05 -65.20
CA GLN A 51 -28.49 -67.51 -64.05
C GLN A 51 -28.14 -66.05 -63.73
N GLN A 52 -26.94 -65.58 -64.07
CA GLN A 52 -26.51 -64.19 -63.88
C GLN A 52 -26.86 -63.33 -65.08
N HIS A 53 -26.67 -63.84 -66.30
CA HIS A 53 -26.73 -63.03 -67.51
C HIS A 53 -28.07 -63.09 -68.26
N THR A 54 -28.85 -64.16 -68.07
CA THR A 54 -30.08 -64.46 -68.84
C THR A 54 -31.15 -65.17 -68.00
N ALA A 55 -31.27 -64.83 -66.72
CA ALA A 55 -32.11 -65.52 -65.72
C ALA A 55 -33.57 -65.73 -66.16
N GLU A 56 -34.19 -64.71 -66.76
CA GLU A 56 -35.58 -64.76 -67.20
C GLU A 56 -35.78 -65.77 -68.35
N LEU A 57 -34.89 -65.75 -69.34
CA LEU A 57 -34.93 -66.66 -70.48
C LEU A 57 -34.60 -68.11 -70.08
N LEU A 58 -33.75 -68.29 -69.06
CA LEU A 58 -33.46 -69.59 -68.44
C LEU A 58 -34.73 -70.17 -67.80
N GLN A 59 -35.46 -69.35 -67.05
CA GLN A 59 -36.72 -69.75 -66.41
C GLN A 59 -37.79 -70.11 -67.45
N GLN A 60 -37.95 -69.28 -68.49
CA GLN A 60 -38.90 -69.54 -69.59
C GLN A 60 -38.57 -70.86 -70.32
N THR A 61 -37.29 -71.11 -70.59
CA THR A 61 -36.82 -72.34 -71.24
C THR A 61 -37.09 -73.58 -70.38
N ARG A 62 -36.80 -73.51 -69.07
CA ARG A 62 -37.09 -74.59 -68.11
C ARG A 62 -38.58 -74.90 -68.05
N ASN A 63 -39.45 -73.88 -68.05
CA ASN A 63 -40.90 -74.06 -68.08
C ASN A 63 -41.36 -74.79 -69.35
N ALA A 64 -40.80 -74.45 -70.51
CA ALA A 64 -41.11 -75.12 -71.79
C ALA A 64 -40.62 -76.58 -71.83
N ILE A 65 -39.44 -76.87 -71.28
CA ILE A 65 -38.90 -78.24 -71.12
C ILE A 65 -39.83 -79.07 -70.22
N ASN A 66 -40.22 -78.53 -69.05
CA ASN A 66 -41.11 -79.22 -68.12
C ASN A 66 -42.49 -79.52 -68.75
N THR A 67 -43.05 -78.56 -69.48
CA THR A 67 -44.31 -78.72 -70.21
C THR A 67 -44.22 -79.85 -71.24
N THR A 68 -43.11 -79.89 -72.00
CA THR A 68 -42.84 -80.94 -72.98
C THR A 68 -42.72 -82.32 -72.33
N GLN A 69 -41.99 -82.42 -71.23
CA GLN A 69 -41.78 -83.67 -70.49
C GLN A 69 -43.10 -84.23 -69.95
N ASN A 70 -43.96 -83.37 -69.41
CA ASN A 70 -45.27 -83.75 -68.92
C ASN A 70 -46.18 -84.30 -70.03
N GLN A 71 -46.20 -83.67 -71.21
CA GLN A 71 -46.99 -84.12 -72.36
C GLN A 71 -46.51 -85.47 -72.92
N LEU A 72 -45.18 -85.70 -72.95
CA LEU A 72 -44.61 -87.00 -73.32
C LEU A 72 -45.02 -88.13 -72.38
N ASN A 73 -45.07 -87.84 -71.08
CA ASN A 73 -45.46 -88.79 -70.04
C ASN A 73 -46.95 -89.14 -70.09
N GLN A 74 -47.81 -88.19 -70.50
CA GLN A 74 -49.26 -88.38 -70.66
C GLN A 74 -49.65 -89.11 -71.96
N GLY A 75 -48.69 -89.40 -72.84
CA GLY A 75 -48.94 -90.09 -74.11
C GLY A 75 -49.44 -89.19 -75.25
N ASP A 76 -49.59 -87.89 -75.03
CA ASP A 76 -49.97 -86.91 -76.06
C ASP A 76 -48.76 -86.54 -76.92
N ALA A 77 -48.46 -87.43 -77.87
CA ALA A 77 -47.31 -87.28 -78.75
C ALA A 77 -47.43 -86.09 -79.71
N VAL A 78 -48.63 -85.58 -79.98
CA VAL A 78 -48.84 -84.45 -80.90
C VAL A 78 -48.52 -83.14 -80.18
N ALA A 79 -49.10 -82.89 -79.00
CA ALA A 79 -48.80 -81.71 -78.20
C ALA A 79 -47.32 -81.67 -77.78
N ALA A 80 -46.76 -82.82 -77.39
CA ALA A 80 -45.34 -82.94 -77.05
C ALA A 80 -44.38 -82.58 -78.20
N LYS A 81 -44.79 -82.79 -79.46
CA LYS A 81 -43.97 -82.42 -80.63
C LYS A 81 -43.92 -80.91 -80.85
N GLU A 82 -45.01 -80.21 -80.57
CA GLU A 82 -45.09 -78.75 -80.68
C GLU A 82 -44.35 -78.08 -79.52
N SER A 83 -44.63 -78.48 -78.28
CA SER A 83 -43.93 -77.95 -77.09
C SER A 83 -42.42 -78.27 -77.10
N SER A 84 -42.01 -79.46 -77.57
CA SER A 84 -40.58 -79.77 -77.74
C SER A 84 -39.90 -78.91 -78.81
N ALA A 85 -40.65 -78.42 -79.81
CA ALA A 85 -40.11 -77.48 -80.79
C ALA A 85 -39.88 -76.10 -80.15
N GLU A 86 -40.80 -75.66 -79.31
CA GLU A 86 -40.68 -74.42 -78.54
C GLU A 86 -39.55 -74.50 -77.50
N ALA A 87 -39.46 -75.58 -76.72
CA ALA A 87 -38.36 -75.83 -75.79
C ALA A 87 -37.00 -75.89 -76.51
N ALA A 88 -36.93 -76.52 -77.68
CA ALA A 88 -35.72 -76.54 -78.51
C ALA A 88 -35.35 -75.16 -79.08
N ARG A 89 -36.35 -74.31 -79.39
CA ARG A 89 -36.15 -72.93 -79.85
C ARG A 89 -35.65 -72.05 -78.71
N LEU A 90 -36.35 -72.04 -77.58
CA LEU A 90 -36.02 -71.24 -76.40
C LEU A 90 -34.66 -71.65 -75.81
N SER A 91 -34.35 -72.94 -75.72
CA SER A 91 -33.01 -73.39 -75.25
C SER A 91 -31.88 -73.00 -76.18
N LYS A 92 -32.13 -72.97 -77.50
CA LYS A 92 -31.14 -72.47 -78.47
C LYS A 92 -30.93 -70.96 -78.33
N GLU A 93 -32.02 -70.20 -78.16
CA GLU A 93 -31.98 -68.76 -77.93
C GLU A 93 -31.29 -68.42 -76.61
N LEU A 94 -31.60 -69.15 -75.53
CA LEU A 94 -30.98 -69.05 -74.22
C LEU A 94 -29.47 -69.25 -74.30
N LEU A 95 -29.02 -70.37 -74.88
CA LEU A 95 -27.60 -70.66 -74.99
C LEU A 95 -26.89 -69.58 -75.80
N GLN A 96 -27.48 -69.10 -76.90
CA GLN A 96 -26.90 -68.04 -77.71
C GLN A 96 -26.79 -66.71 -76.95
N ARG A 97 -27.87 -66.24 -76.33
CA ARG A 97 -27.90 -64.98 -75.55
C ARG A 97 -26.96 -65.03 -74.35
N THR A 98 -26.91 -66.16 -73.66
CA THR A 98 -26.02 -66.35 -72.51
C THR A 98 -24.56 -66.33 -72.93
N THR A 99 -24.23 -67.04 -74.01
CA THR A 99 -22.85 -67.08 -74.51
C THR A 99 -22.41 -65.68 -74.96
N GLU A 100 -23.28 -64.91 -75.59
CA GLU A 100 -23.01 -63.51 -75.94
C GLU A 100 -22.81 -62.62 -74.70
N ALA A 101 -23.73 -62.66 -73.73
CA ALA A 101 -23.65 -61.82 -72.53
C ALA A 101 -22.45 -62.18 -71.64
N HIS A 102 -22.14 -63.46 -71.49
CA HIS A 102 -20.96 -63.91 -70.77
C HIS A 102 -19.65 -63.50 -71.47
N ALA A 103 -19.62 -63.54 -72.81
CA ALA A 103 -18.50 -63.03 -73.59
C ALA A 103 -18.30 -61.50 -73.42
N ILE A 104 -19.40 -60.73 -73.34
CA ILE A 104 -19.36 -59.28 -73.02
C ILE A 104 -18.78 -59.06 -71.63
N PHE A 105 -19.29 -59.78 -70.63
CA PHE A 105 -18.80 -59.67 -69.25
C PHE A 105 -17.30 -59.96 -69.16
N LEU A 106 -16.83 -61.05 -69.77
CA LEU A 106 -15.41 -61.40 -69.75
C LEU A 106 -14.54 -60.42 -70.52
N ARG A 107 -15.01 -59.86 -71.64
CA ARG A 107 -14.31 -58.78 -72.36
C ARG A 107 -14.13 -57.56 -71.47
N ASP A 108 -15.19 -57.13 -70.79
CA ASP A 108 -15.16 -55.94 -69.95
C ASP A 108 -14.26 -56.19 -68.73
N GLN A 109 -14.29 -57.38 -68.13
CA GLN A 109 -13.34 -57.80 -67.10
C GLN A 109 -11.90 -57.82 -67.60
N ALA A 110 -11.63 -58.40 -68.78
CA ALA A 110 -10.31 -58.43 -69.39
C ALA A 110 -9.74 -57.01 -69.58
N ASN A 111 -10.56 -56.07 -70.04
CA ASN A 111 -10.15 -54.67 -70.18
C ASN A 111 -9.84 -54.01 -68.82
N ILE A 112 -10.71 -54.19 -67.81
CA ILE A 112 -10.47 -53.69 -66.44
C ILE A 112 -9.15 -54.24 -65.89
N TRP A 113 -8.89 -55.53 -66.06
CA TRP A 113 -7.66 -56.16 -65.60
C TRP A 113 -6.43 -55.67 -66.36
N ILE A 114 -6.51 -55.47 -67.68
CA ILE A 114 -5.42 -54.87 -68.46
C ILE A 114 -5.13 -53.45 -67.99
N ASP A 115 -6.14 -52.64 -67.67
CA ASP A 115 -5.92 -51.30 -67.14
C ASP A 115 -5.29 -51.33 -65.74
N ARG A 116 -5.69 -52.27 -64.88
CA ARG A 116 -4.99 -52.52 -63.60
C ARG A 116 -3.53 -52.93 -63.81
N ALA A 117 -3.26 -53.75 -64.82
CA ALA A 117 -1.89 -54.12 -65.18
C ALA A 117 -1.08 -52.92 -65.67
N ARG A 118 -1.69 -51.99 -66.43
CA ARG A 118 -1.04 -50.72 -66.82
C ARG A 118 -0.75 -49.83 -65.62
N THR A 119 -1.70 -49.67 -64.69
CA THR A 119 -1.49 -48.91 -63.44
C THR A 119 -0.29 -49.45 -62.65
N ASN A 120 -0.14 -50.78 -62.62
CA ASN A 120 1.00 -51.45 -61.99
C ASN A 120 2.25 -51.52 -62.87
N GLN A 121 2.25 -50.88 -64.03
CA GLN A 121 3.36 -50.86 -64.99
C GLN A 121 3.84 -52.27 -65.36
N ALA A 122 2.90 -53.21 -65.55
CA ALA A 122 3.19 -54.64 -65.73
C ALA A 122 4.12 -54.96 -66.91
N GLN A 123 4.22 -54.07 -67.90
CA GLN A 123 5.21 -54.15 -68.98
C GLN A 123 6.66 -54.18 -68.45
N GLN A 124 6.95 -53.54 -67.32
CA GLN A 124 8.27 -53.58 -66.68
C GLN A 124 8.52 -54.87 -65.92
N GLU A 125 7.47 -55.54 -65.43
CA GLU A 125 7.60 -56.82 -64.72
C GLU A 125 7.83 -57.98 -65.68
N ASN A 126 7.09 -58.01 -66.78
CA ASN A 126 7.29 -58.98 -67.86
C ASN A 126 6.70 -58.45 -69.18
N ALA A 127 7.55 -57.80 -69.99
CA ALA A 127 7.14 -57.18 -71.24
C ALA A 127 6.57 -58.17 -72.27
N GLU A 128 7.13 -59.39 -72.32
CA GLU A 128 6.72 -60.43 -73.27
C GLU A 128 5.31 -60.95 -72.96
N LEU A 129 5.07 -61.33 -71.70
CA LEU A 129 3.75 -61.80 -71.27
C LEU A 129 2.70 -60.69 -71.38
N PHE A 130 3.05 -59.44 -71.06
CA PHE A 130 2.12 -58.31 -71.20
C PHE A 130 1.76 -58.03 -72.66
N ALA A 131 2.72 -58.11 -73.59
CA ALA A 131 2.45 -58.01 -75.01
C ALA A 131 1.55 -59.16 -75.50
N GLN A 132 1.80 -60.39 -75.04
CA GLN A 132 0.96 -61.55 -75.34
C GLN A 132 -0.48 -61.38 -74.82
N ILE A 133 -0.66 -60.82 -73.62
CA ILE A 133 -1.97 -60.49 -73.04
C ILE A 133 -2.71 -59.48 -73.93
N GLN A 134 -2.01 -58.44 -74.41
CA GLN A 134 -2.60 -57.45 -75.32
C GLN A 134 -3.00 -58.07 -76.66
N GLU A 135 -2.14 -58.93 -77.23
CA GLU A 135 -2.42 -59.67 -78.47
C GLU A 135 -3.62 -60.61 -78.30
N ASN A 136 -3.66 -61.38 -77.22
CA ASN A 136 -4.81 -62.24 -76.87
C ASN A 136 -6.08 -61.39 -76.72
N ASN A 137 -6.02 -60.20 -76.11
CA ASN A 137 -7.19 -59.32 -75.98
C ASN A 137 -7.70 -58.82 -77.35
N VAL A 138 -6.79 -58.53 -78.28
CA VAL A 138 -7.13 -58.19 -79.68
C VAL A 138 -7.76 -59.40 -80.37
N GLU A 139 -7.17 -60.60 -80.24
CA GLU A 139 -7.72 -61.83 -80.84
C GLU A 139 -9.11 -62.16 -80.27
N GLY A 140 -9.31 -61.98 -78.97
CA GLY A 140 -10.60 -62.15 -78.30
C GLY A 140 -11.64 -61.16 -78.81
N THR A 141 -11.25 -59.89 -78.99
CA THR A 141 -12.12 -58.84 -79.54
C THR A 141 -12.50 -59.12 -81.00
N GLU A 142 -11.56 -59.61 -81.79
CA GLU A 142 -11.80 -60.00 -83.18
C GLU A 142 -12.72 -61.23 -83.30
N ALA A 143 -12.53 -62.23 -82.42
CA ALA A 143 -13.41 -63.38 -82.30
C ALA A 143 -14.84 -62.96 -81.87
N PHE A 144 -14.95 -62.03 -80.93
CA PHE A 144 -16.20 -61.45 -80.48
C PHE A 144 -16.93 -60.71 -81.61
N GLY A 145 -16.24 -59.83 -82.36
CA GLY A 145 -16.82 -59.10 -83.49
C GLY A 145 -17.30 -60.01 -84.64
N LYS A 146 -16.68 -61.19 -84.79
CA LYS A 146 -17.10 -62.24 -85.74
C LYS A 146 -18.20 -63.16 -85.17
N GLN A 147 -18.80 -62.81 -84.03
CA GLN A 147 -19.82 -63.58 -83.31
C GLN A 147 -19.38 -65.01 -82.90
N LYS A 148 -18.07 -65.25 -82.77
CA LYS A 148 -17.50 -66.51 -82.29
C LYS A 148 -17.36 -66.47 -80.77
N TYR A 149 -18.48 -66.34 -80.07
CA TYR A 149 -18.52 -66.03 -78.65
C TYR A 149 -17.82 -67.09 -77.76
N ASP A 150 -17.91 -68.38 -78.10
CA ASP A 150 -17.20 -69.43 -77.35
C ASP A 150 -15.68 -69.26 -77.37
N LYS A 151 -15.14 -68.91 -78.55
CA LYS A 151 -13.71 -68.61 -78.70
C LYS A 151 -13.33 -67.34 -77.95
N ALA A 152 -14.19 -66.31 -78.00
CA ALA A 152 -13.98 -65.07 -77.26
C ALA A 152 -13.97 -65.28 -75.73
N ILE A 153 -14.89 -66.08 -75.19
CA ILE A 153 -14.94 -66.45 -73.77
C ILE A 153 -13.63 -67.10 -73.33
N GLN A 154 -13.14 -68.09 -74.10
CA GLN A 154 -11.90 -68.78 -73.78
C GLN A 154 -10.70 -67.82 -73.76
N ILE A 155 -10.61 -66.92 -74.75
CA ILE A 155 -9.50 -66.00 -74.87
C ILE A 155 -9.55 -64.92 -73.78
N PHE A 156 -10.71 -64.29 -73.54
CA PHE A 156 -10.84 -63.27 -72.50
C PHE A 156 -10.66 -63.85 -71.10
N GLY A 157 -11.17 -65.06 -70.83
CA GLY A 157 -10.88 -65.77 -69.58
C GLY A 157 -9.39 -65.97 -69.37
N LYS A 158 -8.68 -66.43 -70.41
CA LYS A 158 -7.22 -66.56 -70.40
C LYS A 158 -6.51 -65.21 -70.18
N VAL A 159 -6.98 -64.12 -70.79
CA VAL A 159 -6.44 -62.76 -70.58
C VAL A 159 -6.54 -62.34 -69.12
N VAL A 160 -7.68 -62.59 -68.46
CA VAL A 160 -7.86 -62.29 -67.04
C VAL A 160 -6.89 -63.11 -66.18
N ASP A 161 -6.78 -64.42 -66.43
CA ASP A 161 -5.89 -65.31 -65.70
C ASP A 161 -4.42 -64.93 -65.88
N ASP A 162 -4.00 -64.64 -67.13
CA ASP A 162 -2.63 -64.25 -67.47
C ASP A 162 -2.26 -62.91 -66.81
N VAL A 163 -3.19 -61.93 -66.75
CA VAL A 163 -2.97 -60.67 -66.03
C VAL A 163 -2.84 -60.90 -64.53
N GLN A 164 -3.70 -61.71 -63.93
CA GLN A 164 -3.62 -62.02 -62.50
C GLN A 164 -2.31 -62.75 -62.18
N TYR A 165 -1.87 -63.66 -63.04
CA TYR A 165 -0.57 -64.32 -62.92
C TYR A 165 0.57 -63.31 -63.02
N LEU A 166 0.55 -62.40 -64.00
CA LEU A 166 1.56 -61.36 -64.18
C LEU A 166 1.69 -60.45 -62.94
N LEU A 167 0.57 -60.09 -62.31
CA LEU A 167 0.55 -59.22 -61.13
C LEU A 167 0.78 -59.96 -59.80
N SER A 168 0.77 -61.29 -59.79
CA SER A 168 0.82 -62.09 -58.55
C SER A 168 2.09 -61.81 -57.72
N ALA A 169 3.24 -61.63 -58.37
CA ALA A 169 4.50 -61.31 -57.69
C ALA A 169 4.48 -59.92 -57.05
N LEU A 170 3.92 -58.92 -57.74
CA LEU A 170 3.75 -57.57 -57.19
C LEU A 170 2.77 -57.54 -56.03
N ARG A 171 1.64 -58.24 -56.16
CA ARG A 171 0.65 -58.39 -55.09
C ARG A 171 1.29 -58.99 -53.83
N LYS A 172 2.09 -60.05 -54.00
CA LYS A 172 2.81 -60.67 -52.89
C LYS A 172 3.77 -59.67 -52.22
N LYS A 173 4.62 -58.99 -53.00
CA LYS A 173 5.54 -57.97 -52.46
C LYS A 173 4.82 -56.85 -51.70
N ALA A 174 3.68 -56.37 -52.21
CA ALA A 174 2.90 -55.34 -51.54
C ALA A 174 2.27 -55.86 -50.24
N THR A 175 1.80 -57.11 -50.22
CA THR A 175 1.26 -57.76 -49.01
C THR A 175 2.35 -57.95 -47.95
N ASP A 176 3.53 -58.42 -48.35
CA ASP A 176 4.70 -58.51 -47.46
C ASP A 176 5.11 -57.10 -46.96
N GLY A 177 4.98 -56.08 -47.81
CA GLY A 177 5.22 -54.68 -47.46
C GLY A 177 4.23 -54.10 -46.44
N LEU A 178 2.97 -54.54 -46.45
CA LEU A 178 1.99 -54.17 -45.43
C LEU A 178 2.39 -54.72 -44.06
N ALA A 179 2.76 -56.01 -43.99
CA ALA A 179 3.24 -56.63 -42.77
C ALA A 179 4.53 -55.95 -42.25
N GLU A 180 5.42 -55.53 -43.15
CA GLU A 180 6.60 -54.75 -42.79
C GLU A 180 6.22 -53.39 -42.19
N ALA A 181 5.28 -52.65 -42.79
CA ALA A 181 4.82 -51.36 -42.26
C ALA A 181 4.18 -51.50 -40.86
N GLU A 182 3.42 -52.57 -40.62
CA GLU A 182 2.88 -52.92 -39.30
C GLU A 182 4.01 -53.20 -38.30
N SER A 183 5.05 -53.94 -38.69
CA SER A 183 6.24 -54.17 -37.84
C SER A 183 7.01 -52.88 -37.53
N LEU A 184 7.13 -51.97 -38.49
CA LEU A 184 7.79 -50.66 -38.29
C LEU A 184 7.06 -49.80 -37.27
N LYS A 185 5.72 -49.88 -37.22
CA LYS A 185 4.91 -49.24 -36.18
C LYS A 185 5.26 -49.80 -34.80
N GLU A 186 5.31 -51.12 -34.65
CA GLU A 186 5.62 -51.76 -33.36
C GLU A 186 7.03 -51.42 -32.87
N GLU A 187 8.03 -51.33 -33.77
CA GLU A 187 9.37 -50.86 -33.42
C GLU A 187 9.36 -49.40 -32.93
N LEU A 188 8.57 -48.53 -33.56
CA LEU A 188 8.44 -47.13 -33.16
C LEU A 188 7.71 -47.01 -31.80
N ILE A 189 6.73 -47.88 -31.53
CA ILE A 189 6.08 -48.01 -30.22
C ILE A 189 7.08 -48.42 -29.15
N ALA A 190 7.90 -49.44 -29.42
CA ALA A 190 8.90 -49.93 -28.48
C ALA A 190 9.95 -48.87 -28.10
N GLU A 191 10.28 -47.96 -29.02
CA GLU A 191 11.17 -46.82 -28.75
C GLU A 191 10.52 -45.74 -27.86
N GLY A 192 9.20 -45.80 -27.63
CA GLY A 192 8.45 -44.87 -26.78
C GLY A 192 7.80 -43.70 -27.52
N ALA A 193 7.65 -43.79 -28.85
CA ALA A 193 7.00 -42.74 -29.64
C ALA A 193 5.55 -42.42 -29.24
N PRO A 194 4.72 -43.31 -28.68
CA PRO A 194 3.36 -42.94 -28.26
C PRO A 194 3.31 -41.79 -27.25
N GLU A 195 4.32 -41.69 -26.38
CA GLU A 195 4.41 -40.63 -25.37
C GLU A 195 5.18 -39.40 -25.86
N HIS A 196 6.15 -39.60 -26.75
CA HIS A 196 7.15 -38.58 -27.09
C HIS A 196 7.10 -38.08 -28.55
N ALA A 197 6.42 -38.79 -29.45
CA ALA A 197 6.28 -38.46 -30.88
C ALA A 197 4.99 -39.08 -31.49
N PRO A 198 3.79 -38.86 -30.89
CA PRO A 198 2.54 -39.53 -31.27
C PRO A 198 2.11 -39.23 -32.72
N GLU A 199 2.50 -38.09 -33.27
CA GLU A 199 2.24 -37.71 -34.65
C GLU A 199 2.84 -38.68 -35.68
N PHE A 200 3.99 -39.30 -35.38
CA PHE A 200 4.62 -40.28 -36.25
C PHE A 200 3.91 -41.63 -36.21
N ILE A 201 3.36 -42.01 -35.06
CA ILE A 201 2.49 -43.20 -34.93
C ILE A 201 1.24 -43.01 -35.80
N ASN A 202 0.57 -41.86 -35.67
CA ASN A 202 -0.62 -41.54 -36.46
C ASN A 202 -0.31 -41.54 -37.98
N LYS A 203 0.85 -41.02 -38.38
CA LYS A 203 1.28 -41.00 -39.77
C LYS A 203 1.56 -42.40 -40.33
N ILE A 204 2.20 -43.28 -39.55
CA ILE A 204 2.39 -44.69 -39.95
C ILE A 204 1.05 -45.43 -40.03
N ASP A 205 0.10 -45.18 -39.11
CA ASP A 205 -1.24 -45.78 -39.16
C ASP A 205 -2.02 -45.39 -40.42
N GLN A 206 -1.91 -44.13 -40.83
CA GLN A 206 -2.46 -43.67 -42.11
C GLN A 206 -1.79 -44.35 -43.29
N GLN A 207 -0.46 -44.49 -43.28
CA GLN A 207 0.29 -45.17 -44.34
C GLN A 207 -0.09 -46.66 -44.43
N ILE A 208 -0.21 -47.38 -43.32
CA ILE A 208 -0.69 -48.77 -43.26
C ILE A 208 -2.08 -48.89 -43.90
N THR A 209 -3.00 -47.98 -43.54
CA THR A 209 -4.35 -47.95 -44.11
C THR A 209 -4.32 -47.75 -45.63
N GLN A 210 -3.53 -46.79 -46.11
CA GLN A 210 -3.38 -46.53 -47.54
C GLN A 210 -2.75 -47.70 -48.30
N ILE A 211 -1.75 -48.37 -47.72
CA ILE A 211 -1.14 -49.58 -48.30
C ILE A 211 -2.21 -50.66 -48.45
N ARG A 212 -3.00 -50.92 -47.40
CA ARG A 212 -4.07 -51.92 -47.41
C ARG A 212 -5.14 -51.61 -48.48
N ASP A 213 -5.62 -50.37 -48.54
CA ASP A 213 -6.60 -49.94 -49.54
C ASP A 213 -6.07 -50.10 -50.98
N ASN A 214 -4.80 -49.76 -51.22
CA ASN A 214 -4.16 -49.93 -52.53
C ASN A 214 -4.04 -51.41 -52.93
N ILE A 215 -3.86 -52.34 -51.98
CA ILE A 215 -3.78 -53.78 -52.26
C ILE A 215 -5.16 -54.39 -52.50
N GLU A 216 -6.14 -54.10 -51.65
CA GLU A 216 -7.41 -54.85 -51.59
C GLU A 216 -8.51 -54.22 -52.44
N ARG A 217 -8.54 -52.89 -52.56
CA ARG A 217 -9.62 -52.15 -53.23
C ARG A 217 -9.19 -51.62 -54.59
N GLU A 218 -8.04 -50.96 -54.64
CA GLU A 218 -7.57 -50.27 -55.86
C GLU A 218 -6.74 -51.17 -56.78
N TYR A 219 -6.19 -52.28 -56.25
CA TYR A 219 -5.28 -53.19 -56.95
C TYR A 219 -4.04 -52.48 -57.52
N ASN A 220 -3.52 -51.44 -56.84
CA ASN A 220 -2.36 -50.65 -57.21
C ASN A 220 -1.15 -50.96 -56.30
N TYR A 221 -0.49 -52.07 -56.58
CA TYR A 221 0.60 -52.63 -55.77
C TYR A 221 1.87 -51.78 -55.80
N ARG A 222 2.14 -51.01 -56.88
CA ARG A 222 3.30 -50.12 -56.92
C ARG A 222 3.17 -48.92 -56.00
N THR A 223 1.99 -48.29 -55.97
CA THR A 223 1.72 -47.20 -55.01
C THR A 223 1.81 -47.72 -53.57
N ALA A 224 1.28 -48.92 -53.28
CA ALA A 224 1.44 -49.55 -51.97
C ALA A 224 2.91 -49.71 -51.55
N LEU A 225 3.79 -50.15 -52.47
CA LEU A 225 5.23 -50.29 -52.19
C LEU A 225 5.92 -48.93 -51.97
N ALA A 226 5.54 -47.89 -52.69
CA ALA A 226 6.07 -46.54 -52.48
C ALA A 226 5.68 -45.96 -51.11
N ILE A 227 4.43 -46.18 -50.68
CA ILE A 227 3.95 -45.74 -49.36
C ILE A 227 4.66 -46.53 -48.25
N ARG A 228 4.96 -47.82 -48.44
CA ARG A 228 5.80 -48.59 -47.51
C ARG A 228 7.19 -47.96 -47.34
N ASP A 229 7.82 -47.52 -48.43
CA ASP A 229 9.15 -46.87 -48.32
C ASP A 229 9.06 -45.51 -47.60
N GLN A 230 7.96 -44.77 -47.77
CA GLN A 230 7.68 -43.59 -46.93
C GLN A 230 7.48 -43.97 -45.46
N ALA A 231 6.85 -45.10 -45.15
CA ALA A 231 6.69 -45.57 -43.77
C ALA A 231 8.04 -45.89 -43.10
N ARG A 232 9.00 -46.44 -43.85
CA ARG A 232 10.40 -46.60 -43.36
C ARG A 232 11.05 -45.27 -42.99
N GLN A 233 10.86 -44.24 -43.82
CA GLN A 233 11.36 -42.90 -43.53
C GLN A 233 10.65 -42.29 -42.30
N THR A 234 9.32 -42.37 -42.24
CA THR A 234 8.52 -41.90 -41.09
C THR A 234 9.00 -42.54 -39.78
N LYS A 235 9.35 -43.84 -39.81
CA LYS A 235 9.90 -44.54 -38.65
C LYS A 235 11.25 -44.00 -38.20
N GLN A 236 12.17 -43.71 -39.12
CA GLN A 236 13.48 -43.13 -38.78
C GLN A 236 13.35 -41.73 -38.18
N GLU A 237 12.53 -40.87 -38.80
CA GLU A 237 12.23 -39.53 -38.29
C GLU A 237 11.55 -39.59 -36.90
N GLY A 238 10.61 -40.52 -36.72
CA GLY A 238 9.92 -40.72 -35.44
C GLY A 238 10.84 -41.19 -34.31
N ILE A 239 11.81 -42.08 -34.60
CA ILE A 239 12.82 -42.51 -33.62
C ILE A 239 13.71 -41.33 -33.22
N GLN A 240 14.22 -40.57 -34.19
CA GLN A 240 15.03 -39.37 -33.96
C GLN A 240 14.29 -38.36 -33.06
N GLN A 241 13.04 -38.04 -33.39
CA GLN A 241 12.22 -37.13 -32.61
C GLN A 241 11.93 -37.65 -31.19
N THR A 242 11.64 -38.94 -31.06
CA THR A 242 11.43 -39.59 -29.75
C THR A 242 12.66 -39.44 -28.86
N LYS A 243 13.86 -39.70 -29.41
CA LYS A 243 15.12 -39.56 -28.68
C LYS A 243 15.42 -38.11 -28.31
N LYS A 244 15.11 -37.15 -29.20
CA LYS A 244 15.23 -35.72 -28.91
C LYS A 244 14.39 -35.31 -27.71
N VAL A 245 13.10 -35.63 -27.70
CA VAL A 245 12.18 -35.25 -26.60
C VAL A 245 12.59 -35.91 -25.28
N LYS A 246 13.04 -37.17 -25.31
CA LYS A 246 13.57 -37.84 -24.11
C LYS A 246 14.85 -37.18 -23.58
N SER A 247 15.75 -36.78 -24.48
CA SER A 247 17.02 -36.12 -24.12
C SER A 247 16.78 -34.76 -23.50
N ASP A 248 15.89 -33.97 -24.11
CA ASP A 248 15.46 -32.64 -23.62
C ASP A 248 14.94 -32.74 -22.18
N LYS A 249 14.01 -33.68 -21.92
CA LYS A 249 13.47 -33.93 -20.58
C LYS A 249 14.55 -34.24 -19.54
N GLN A 250 15.55 -35.06 -19.89
CA GLN A 250 16.64 -35.38 -18.97
C GLN A 250 17.57 -34.20 -18.71
N LEU A 251 17.85 -33.39 -19.73
CA LEU A 251 18.68 -32.18 -19.57
C LEU A 251 17.97 -31.15 -18.68
N THR A 252 16.68 -30.88 -18.91
CA THR A 252 15.91 -29.96 -18.07
C THR A 252 15.85 -30.42 -16.61
N GLU A 253 15.76 -31.72 -16.35
CA GLU A 253 15.79 -32.24 -14.97
C GLU A 253 17.13 -31.97 -14.29
N ILE A 254 18.24 -32.12 -15.00
CA ILE A 254 19.59 -31.83 -14.48
C ILE A 254 19.80 -30.32 -14.30
N GLU A 255 19.33 -29.50 -15.24
CA GLU A 255 19.38 -28.04 -15.17
C GLU A 255 18.69 -27.53 -13.91
N ASN A 256 17.46 -28.00 -13.64
CA ASN A 256 16.73 -27.62 -12.43
C ASN A 256 17.47 -27.99 -11.13
N LEU A 257 18.17 -29.13 -11.11
CA LEU A 257 18.99 -29.54 -9.96
C LEU A 257 20.25 -28.66 -9.82
N LEU A 258 20.88 -28.26 -10.93
CA LEU A 258 22.00 -27.31 -10.91
C LEU A 258 21.58 -25.93 -10.43
N ASP A 259 20.37 -25.49 -10.78
CA ASP A 259 19.79 -24.24 -10.28
C ASP A 259 19.52 -24.30 -8.77
N GLU A 260 19.02 -25.45 -8.26
CA GLU A 260 18.88 -25.68 -6.81
C GLU A 260 20.26 -25.60 -6.12
N ALA A 261 21.27 -26.30 -6.65
CA ALA A 261 22.62 -26.27 -6.11
C ALA A 261 23.19 -24.84 -6.07
N THR A 262 22.97 -24.05 -7.13
CA THR A 262 23.39 -22.65 -7.22
C THR A 262 22.71 -21.80 -6.15
N THR A 263 21.40 -21.96 -5.96
CA THR A 263 20.61 -21.24 -4.94
C THR A 263 21.10 -21.53 -3.52
N LEU A 264 21.58 -22.76 -3.29
CA LEU A 264 22.16 -23.18 -2.01
C LEU A 264 23.60 -22.66 -1.80
N GLY A 265 24.20 -22.03 -2.81
CA GLY A 265 25.54 -21.45 -2.75
C GLY A 265 26.65 -22.41 -3.16
N ALA A 266 26.38 -23.39 -4.03
CA ALA A 266 27.38 -24.36 -4.51
C ALA A 266 28.63 -23.70 -5.11
N GLU A 267 28.48 -22.52 -5.73
CA GLU A 267 29.58 -21.71 -6.27
C GLU A 267 30.56 -21.23 -5.19
N THR A 268 30.11 -21.13 -3.93
CA THR A 268 30.92 -20.68 -2.79
C THR A 268 31.41 -21.87 -1.97
N TYR A 269 30.50 -22.75 -1.57
CA TYR A 269 30.79 -23.81 -0.61
C TYR A 269 31.45 -25.05 -1.25
N THR A 270 31.14 -25.34 -2.51
CA THR A 270 31.59 -26.56 -3.21
C THR A 270 32.03 -26.28 -4.65
N TYR A 271 32.72 -25.15 -4.86
CA TYR A 271 33.08 -24.62 -6.18
C TYR A 271 33.69 -25.66 -7.14
N ASN A 272 34.65 -26.46 -6.65
CA ASN A 272 35.35 -27.44 -7.48
C ASN A 272 34.40 -28.53 -8.02
N LEU A 273 33.44 -28.98 -7.20
CA LEU A 273 32.46 -29.99 -7.59
C LEU A 273 31.42 -29.39 -8.54
N PHE A 274 30.92 -28.19 -8.23
CA PHE A 274 30.01 -27.43 -9.09
C PHE A 274 30.60 -27.22 -10.48
N SER A 275 31.82 -26.67 -10.58
CA SER A 275 32.50 -26.40 -11.85
C SER A 275 32.71 -27.66 -12.70
N ALA A 276 33.07 -28.79 -12.08
CA ALA A 276 33.25 -30.05 -12.79
C ALA A 276 31.92 -30.56 -13.40
N ILE A 277 30.84 -30.55 -12.61
CA ILE A 277 29.52 -31.03 -13.03
C ILE A 277 28.91 -30.11 -14.09
N THR A 278 29.00 -28.78 -13.91
CA THR A 278 28.50 -27.81 -14.91
C THR A 278 29.20 -28.01 -16.25
N LYS A 279 30.51 -28.27 -16.26
CA LYS A 279 31.25 -28.57 -17.49
C LYS A 279 30.79 -29.87 -18.17
N GLU A 280 30.48 -30.90 -17.39
CA GLU A 280 29.90 -32.14 -17.93
C GLU A 280 28.50 -31.90 -18.50
N PHE A 281 27.66 -31.10 -17.83
CA PHE A 281 26.35 -30.71 -18.30
C PHE A 281 26.42 -29.89 -19.61
N GLU A 282 27.29 -28.88 -19.69
CA GLU A 282 27.55 -28.10 -20.90
C GLU A 282 27.93 -28.99 -22.10
N ASN A 283 28.74 -30.02 -21.85
CA ASN A 283 29.09 -31.00 -22.88
C ASN A 283 27.85 -31.80 -23.35
N LEU A 284 26.94 -32.21 -22.45
CA LEU A 284 25.70 -32.89 -22.83
C LEU A 284 24.76 -31.98 -23.63
N VAL A 285 24.65 -30.71 -23.25
CA VAL A 285 23.89 -29.70 -24.01
C VAL A 285 24.48 -29.55 -25.41
N SER A 286 25.80 -29.50 -25.55
CA SER A 286 26.47 -29.49 -26.86
C SER A 286 26.14 -30.74 -27.68
N GLN A 287 26.19 -31.93 -27.08
CA GLN A 287 25.83 -33.19 -27.75
C GLN A 287 24.36 -33.22 -28.20
N PHE A 288 23.46 -32.58 -27.46
CA PHE A 288 22.05 -32.45 -27.84
C PHE A 288 21.86 -31.59 -29.09
N TYR A 289 22.56 -30.45 -29.18
CA TYR A 289 22.50 -29.58 -30.37
C TYR A 289 23.22 -30.17 -31.59
N GLU A 290 24.16 -31.09 -31.39
CA GLU A 290 24.79 -31.89 -32.44
C GLU A 290 23.93 -33.09 -32.89
N GLU A 291 22.70 -33.24 -32.37
CA GLU A 291 21.77 -34.36 -32.64
C GLU A 291 22.29 -35.75 -32.17
N ASN A 292 23.31 -35.78 -31.29
CA ASN A 292 23.87 -37.00 -30.70
C ASN A 292 23.04 -37.47 -29.50
N TYR A 293 21.73 -37.65 -29.68
CA TYR A 293 20.77 -37.96 -28.61
C TYR A 293 21.09 -39.25 -27.85
N ASP A 294 21.66 -40.26 -28.51
CA ASP A 294 22.07 -41.51 -27.85
C ASP A 294 23.15 -41.30 -26.77
N THR A 295 24.08 -40.36 -27.01
CA THR A 295 25.10 -39.97 -26.04
C THR A 295 24.44 -39.29 -24.83
N VAL A 296 23.51 -38.37 -25.08
CA VAL A 296 22.79 -37.64 -24.01
C VAL A 296 21.99 -38.62 -23.15
N LEU A 297 21.18 -39.50 -23.75
CA LEU A 297 20.38 -40.49 -23.04
C LEU A 297 21.22 -41.51 -22.25
N THR A 298 22.49 -41.69 -22.60
CA THR A 298 23.41 -42.59 -21.90
C THR A 298 24.15 -41.90 -20.74
N GLN A 299 24.47 -40.61 -20.88
CA GLN A 299 25.31 -39.89 -19.92
C GLN A 299 24.49 -39.05 -18.92
N ALA A 300 23.38 -38.45 -19.33
CA ALA A 300 22.53 -37.66 -18.43
C ALA A 300 22.08 -38.45 -17.18
N PRO A 301 21.67 -39.75 -17.27
CA PRO A 301 21.34 -40.54 -16.08
C PRO A 301 22.51 -40.79 -15.13
N LYS A 302 23.77 -40.63 -15.58
CA LYS A 302 24.97 -40.75 -14.74
C LYS A 302 25.34 -39.43 -14.07
N LEU A 303 25.06 -38.31 -14.75
CA LEU A 303 25.33 -36.98 -14.23
C LEU A 303 24.30 -36.56 -13.16
N LYS A 304 23.03 -36.94 -13.33
CA LYS A 304 21.97 -36.58 -12.38
C LYS A 304 22.30 -36.93 -10.90
N PRO A 305 22.70 -38.17 -10.54
CA PRO A 305 23.08 -38.48 -9.16
C PRO A 305 24.28 -37.67 -8.64
N GLN A 306 25.20 -37.24 -9.51
CA GLN A 306 26.32 -36.39 -9.11
C GLN A 306 25.85 -34.97 -8.77
N VAL A 307 24.83 -34.46 -9.47
CA VAL A 307 24.21 -33.16 -9.14
C VAL A 307 23.46 -33.24 -7.81
N GLU A 308 22.77 -34.36 -7.55
CA GLU A 308 22.12 -34.62 -6.25
C GLU A 308 23.16 -34.70 -5.11
N GLU A 309 24.30 -35.34 -5.33
CA GLU A 309 25.42 -35.37 -4.38
C GLU A 309 26.03 -33.98 -4.15
N LEU A 310 26.17 -33.17 -5.20
CA LEU A 310 26.59 -31.78 -5.10
C LEU A 310 25.65 -30.95 -4.22
N ILE A 311 24.33 -31.08 -4.40
CA ILE A 311 23.34 -30.38 -3.57
C ILE A 311 23.52 -30.77 -2.09
N LEU A 312 23.64 -32.07 -1.81
CA LEU A 312 23.82 -32.57 -0.45
C LEU A 312 25.11 -32.04 0.18
N GLU A 313 26.23 -32.12 -0.54
CA GLU A 313 27.53 -31.64 -0.07
C GLU A 313 27.54 -30.12 0.14
N THR A 314 26.87 -29.37 -0.74
CA THR A 314 26.69 -27.91 -0.59
C THR A 314 25.96 -27.59 0.71
N LYS A 315 24.84 -28.27 0.97
CA LYS A 315 24.06 -28.10 2.21
C LYS A 315 24.93 -28.40 3.44
N ARG A 316 25.70 -29.50 3.40
CA ARG A 316 26.61 -29.93 4.47
C ARG A 316 27.72 -28.90 4.75
N VAL A 317 28.46 -28.47 3.73
CA VAL A 317 29.58 -27.52 3.90
C VAL A 317 29.08 -26.14 4.33
N ALA A 318 27.93 -25.69 3.81
CA ALA A 318 27.31 -24.44 4.23
C ALA A 318 26.95 -24.46 5.72
N ALA A 319 26.28 -25.51 6.20
CA ALA A 319 25.94 -25.67 7.60
C ALA A 319 27.19 -25.74 8.50
N GLU A 320 28.21 -26.51 8.10
CA GLU A 320 29.47 -26.63 8.85
C GLU A 320 30.19 -25.27 8.96
N THR A 321 30.20 -24.49 7.89
CA THR A 321 30.82 -23.15 7.86
C THR A 321 30.10 -22.22 8.84
N LYS A 322 28.76 -22.22 8.83
CA LYS A 322 27.95 -21.39 9.74
C LYS A 322 28.11 -21.78 11.21
N ILE A 323 28.16 -23.07 11.52
CA ILE A 323 28.48 -23.54 12.88
C ILE A 323 29.83 -22.99 13.37
N LYS A 324 30.87 -23.00 12.51
CA LYS A 324 32.19 -22.45 12.85
C LYS A 324 32.17 -20.93 13.04
N GLU A 325 31.36 -20.21 12.26
CA GLU A 325 31.17 -18.77 12.46
C GLU A 325 30.55 -18.49 13.84
N VAL A 326 29.51 -19.23 14.23
CA VAL A 326 28.87 -19.11 15.55
C VAL A 326 29.84 -19.48 16.69
N GLU A 327 30.67 -20.51 16.51
CA GLU A 327 31.74 -20.82 17.47
C GLU A 327 32.73 -19.66 17.61
N GLY A 328 33.12 -19.05 16.50
CA GLY A 328 33.98 -17.86 16.47
C GLY A 328 33.35 -16.68 17.22
N ALA A 329 32.06 -16.42 16.97
CA ALA A 329 31.25 -15.40 17.64
C ALA A 329 31.22 -15.60 19.15
N ILE A 330 30.90 -16.81 19.62
CA ILE A 330 30.87 -17.14 21.05
C ILE A 330 32.25 -16.92 21.68
N ASN A 331 33.33 -17.39 21.04
CA ASN A 331 34.68 -17.21 21.55
C ASN A 331 35.07 -15.71 21.64
N SER A 332 34.66 -14.91 20.66
CA SER A 332 34.87 -13.46 20.66
C SER A 332 34.13 -12.79 21.82
N LEU A 333 32.83 -13.09 22.00
CA LEU A 333 32.01 -12.56 23.10
C LEU A 333 32.55 -12.98 24.48
N VAL A 334 33.03 -14.22 24.62
CA VAL A 334 33.66 -14.68 25.86
C VAL A 334 34.98 -13.96 26.13
N ALA A 335 35.78 -13.68 25.09
CA ALA A 335 37.03 -12.93 25.22
C ALA A 335 36.80 -11.47 25.67
N MET A 336 35.69 -10.85 25.25
CA MET A 336 35.22 -9.53 25.70
C MET A 336 34.50 -9.58 27.07
N GLU A 337 34.61 -10.68 27.81
CA GLU A 337 33.96 -10.89 29.12
C GLU A 337 32.43 -10.65 29.12
N ALA A 338 31.74 -10.82 27.98
CA ALA A 338 30.32 -10.49 27.85
C ALA A 338 29.42 -11.23 28.87
N ARG A 339 29.83 -12.41 29.35
CA ARG A 339 29.12 -13.15 30.42
C ARG A 339 29.02 -12.37 31.73
N GLY A 340 30.02 -11.56 32.06
CA GLY A 340 30.04 -10.74 33.28
C GLY A 340 29.10 -9.54 33.18
N TYR A 341 28.93 -8.99 31.98
CA TYR A 341 28.19 -7.76 31.73
C TYR A 341 26.75 -8.02 31.25
N LEU A 342 26.51 -9.08 30.50
CA LEU A 342 25.22 -9.49 29.91
C LEU A 342 24.90 -10.96 30.27
N PRO A 343 24.56 -11.25 31.55
CA PRO A 343 24.39 -12.61 32.03
C PRO A 343 23.22 -13.34 31.33
N GLY A 344 23.46 -14.57 30.88
CA GLY A 344 22.45 -15.42 30.25
C GLY A 344 22.35 -15.30 28.72
N ARG A 345 22.95 -14.28 28.11
CA ARG A 345 22.86 -14.05 26.66
C ARG A 345 23.81 -14.97 25.88
N VAL A 346 25.06 -15.11 26.33
CA VAL A 346 26.03 -16.03 25.70
C VAL A 346 25.56 -17.48 25.82
N GLU A 347 24.92 -17.85 26.93
CA GLU A 347 24.35 -19.18 27.16
C GLU A 347 23.19 -19.49 26.20
N GLN A 348 22.39 -18.49 25.80
CA GLN A 348 21.37 -18.67 24.75
C GLN A 348 22.00 -18.96 23.39
N LEU A 349 23.09 -18.27 23.07
CA LEU A 349 23.85 -18.47 21.84
C LEU A 349 24.51 -19.86 21.79
N GLU A 350 25.04 -20.34 22.92
CA GLU A 350 25.54 -21.70 23.08
C GLU A 350 24.45 -22.76 22.93
N ALA A 351 23.22 -22.49 23.40
CA ALA A 351 22.08 -23.38 23.21
C ALA A 351 21.71 -23.48 21.72
N LEU A 352 21.65 -22.35 20.99
CA LEU A 352 21.42 -22.36 19.54
C LEU A 352 22.53 -23.11 18.79
N LEU A 353 23.79 -22.95 19.18
CA LEU A 353 24.90 -23.71 18.61
C LEU A 353 24.75 -25.23 18.86
N ALA A 354 24.31 -25.62 20.07
CA ALA A 354 24.06 -27.02 20.39
C ALA A 354 22.92 -27.60 19.52
N ASP A 355 21.82 -26.87 19.37
CA ASP A 355 20.69 -27.25 18.51
C ASP A 355 21.14 -27.36 17.04
N ALA A 356 21.94 -26.41 16.55
CA ALA A 356 22.48 -26.45 15.19
C ALA A 356 23.37 -27.68 14.94
N ARG A 357 24.19 -28.05 15.92
CA ARG A 357 25.03 -29.28 15.86
C ARG A 357 24.18 -30.55 15.91
N GLU A 358 23.13 -30.58 16.73
CA GLU A 358 22.21 -31.71 16.76
C GLU A 358 21.53 -31.92 15.40
N GLN A 359 21.03 -30.84 14.77
CA GLN A 359 20.45 -30.93 13.43
C GLN A 359 21.49 -31.35 12.38
N TYR A 360 22.74 -30.90 12.50
CA TYR A 360 23.84 -31.31 11.62
C TYR A 360 24.12 -32.82 11.72
N GLU A 361 24.15 -33.38 12.93
CA GLU A 361 24.34 -34.82 13.17
C GLU A 361 23.18 -35.68 12.65
N GLN A 362 21.98 -35.10 12.57
CA GLN A 362 20.78 -35.74 12.00
C GLN A 362 20.69 -35.59 10.46
N GLU A 363 21.73 -35.05 9.81
CA GLU A 363 21.78 -34.73 8.38
C GLU A 363 20.72 -33.68 7.93
N ALA A 364 20.10 -32.98 8.88
CA ALA A 364 19.17 -31.87 8.67
C ALA A 364 19.94 -30.55 8.44
N TYR A 365 20.72 -30.51 7.37
CA TYR A 365 21.70 -29.42 7.13
C TYR A 365 21.06 -28.06 6.87
N VAL A 366 19.85 -28.01 6.29
CA VAL A 366 19.15 -26.73 6.05
C VAL A 366 18.72 -26.12 7.38
N GLU A 367 18.11 -26.92 8.23
CA GLU A 367 17.68 -26.54 9.58
C GLU A 367 18.87 -26.15 10.45
N SER A 368 19.98 -26.91 10.39
CA SER A 368 21.23 -26.59 11.07
C SER A 368 21.79 -25.22 10.67
N ARG A 369 21.76 -24.90 9.36
CA ARG A 369 22.15 -23.59 8.84
C ARG A 369 21.22 -22.49 9.34
N GLU A 370 19.90 -22.67 9.26
CA GLU A 370 18.93 -21.66 9.72
C GLU A 370 19.03 -21.36 11.21
N ILE A 371 19.30 -22.38 12.05
CA ILE A 371 19.58 -22.18 13.48
C ILE A 371 20.87 -21.40 13.66
N SER A 372 21.91 -21.71 12.89
CA SER A 372 23.19 -21.00 12.95
C SER A 372 23.06 -19.54 12.51
N ASP A 373 22.28 -19.24 11.47
CA ASP A 373 21.99 -17.88 11.03
C ASP A 373 21.25 -17.09 12.13
N ARG A 374 20.26 -17.70 12.80
CA ARG A 374 19.61 -17.10 13.98
C ARG A 374 20.57 -16.86 15.15
N ALA A 375 21.55 -17.74 15.35
CA ALA A 375 22.57 -17.56 16.38
C ALA A 375 23.49 -16.37 16.05
N LEU A 376 23.84 -16.16 14.78
CA LEU A 376 24.61 -14.98 14.34
C LEU A 376 23.80 -13.68 14.43
N GLU A 377 22.48 -13.72 14.21
CA GLU A 377 21.62 -12.57 14.51
C GLU A 377 21.63 -12.26 16.02
N GLU A 378 21.58 -13.30 16.86
CA GLU A 378 21.65 -13.13 18.31
C GLU A 378 23.00 -12.58 18.77
N GLU A 379 24.12 -12.96 18.13
CA GLU A 379 25.42 -12.33 18.36
C GLU A 379 25.35 -10.81 18.13
N GLN A 380 24.74 -10.37 17.03
CA GLN A 380 24.61 -8.94 16.74
C GLN A 380 23.78 -8.22 17.80
N ASN A 381 22.70 -8.85 18.29
CA ASN A 381 21.91 -8.30 19.39
C ASN A 381 22.74 -8.14 20.67
N ILE A 382 23.55 -9.16 21.01
CA ILE A 382 24.44 -9.09 22.18
C ILE A 382 25.46 -7.97 22.02
N LEU A 383 26.09 -7.84 20.86
CA LEU A 383 27.07 -6.76 20.61
C LEU A 383 26.44 -5.37 20.74
N GLN A 384 25.20 -5.19 20.25
CA GLN A 384 24.50 -3.92 20.38
C GLN A 384 24.14 -3.61 21.85
N GLU A 385 23.61 -4.59 22.59
CA GLU A 385 23.33 -4.42 24.02
C GLU A 385 24.60 -4.09 24.82
N PHE A 386 25.74 -4.67 24.44
CA PHE A 386 27.02 -4.43 25.11
C PHE A 386 27.56 -3.02 24.81
N ASP A 387 27.43 -2.57 23.55
CA ASP A 387 27.75 -1.20 23.16
C ASP A 387 26.90 -0.16 23.91
N ASP A 388 25.59 -0.41 24.04
CA ASP A 388 24.66 0.46 24.76
C ASP A 388 25.05 0.57 26.24
N LEU A 389 25.42 -0.55 26.87
CA LEU A 389 25.91 -0.58 28.26
C LEU A 389 27.21 0.21 28.41
N ALA A 390 28.16 0.06 27.48
CA ALA A 390 29.40 0.85 27.47
C ALA A 390 29.12 2.35 27.34
N GLN A 391 28.22 2.74 26.43
CA GLN A 391 27.83 4.13 26.26
C GLN A 391 27.14 4.72 27.50
N GLN A 392 26.32 3.94 28.20
CA GLN A 392 25.69 4.37 29.43
C GLN A 392 26.74 4.71 30.51
N HIS A 393 27.75 3.85 30.67
CA HIS A 393 28.85 4.08 31.61
C HIS A 393 29.70 5.30 31.22
N ILE A 394 30.03 5.47 29.93
CA ILE A 394 30.76 6.65 29.43
C ILE A 394 29.97 7.94 29.66
N THR A 395 28.66 7.92 29.44
CA THR A 395 27.78 9.09 29.67
C THR A 395 27.77 9.47 31.14
N THR A 396 27.60 8.47 32.03
CA THR A 396 27.65 8.69 33.49
C THR A 396 28.99 9.28 33.92
N ALA A 397 30.11 8.74 33.42
CA ALA A 397 31.45 9.22 33.70
C ALA A 397 31.69 10.65 33.20
N SER A 398 31.17 10.97 32.01
CA SER A 398 31.21 12.31 31.43
C SER A 398 30.44 13.33 32.28
N ASP A 399 29.24 12.98 32.74
CA ASP A 399 28.40 13.86 33.56
C ASP A 399 29.04 14.13 34.94
N GLU A 400 29.58 13.08 35.58
CA GLU A 400 30.31 13.22 36.85
C GLU A 400 31.59 14.05 36.68
N LEU A 401 32.36 13.82 35.61
CA LEU A 401 33.55 14.61 35.32
C LEU A 401 33.22 16.08 35.04
N ALA A 402 32.19 16.36 34.23
CA ALA A 402 31.75 17.72 33.96
C ALA A 402 31.29 18.45 35.23
N THR A 403 30.63 17.72 36.14
CA THR A 403 30.24 18.24 37.45
C THR A 403 31.47 18.54 38.31
N ALA A 404 32.44 17.63 38.38
CA ALA A 404 33.68 17.82 39.13
C ALA A 404 34.51 18.99 38.57
N GLU A 405 34.64 19.10 37.24
CA GLU A 405 35.26 20.22 36.54
C GLU A 405 34.57 21.54 36.89
N GLY A 406 33.25 21.60 36.76
CA GLY A 406 32.48 22.80 37.07
C GLY A 406 32.58 23.23 38.53
N VAL A 407 32.66 22.29 39.48
CA VAL A 407 32.89 22.58 40.91
C VAL A 407 34.32 23.09 41.12
N TYR A 408 35.32 22.43 40.54
CA TYR A 408 36.73 22.81 40.63
C TYR A 408 36.99 24.21 40.06
N GLU A 409 36.53 24.50 38.85
CA GLU A 409 36.69 25.81 38.19
C GLU A 409 35.99 26.93 38.97
N LYS A 410 34.74 26.71 39.38
CA LYS A 410 34.00 27.69 40.18
C LYS A 410 34.70 27.96 41.50
N MET A 411 35.42 27.00 42.07
CA MET A 411 36.09 27.16 43.37
C MET A 411 37.56 27.58 43.25
N GLU A 412 38.10 27.73 42.04
CA GLU A 412 39.48 28.12 41.79
C GLU A 412 39.84 29.48 42.43
N HIS A 413 38.90 30.42 42.46
CA HIS A 413 39.09 31.74 43.09
C HIS A 413 39.26 31.67 44.62
N ILE A 414 38.71 30.64 45.28
CA ILE A 414 38.88 30.41 46.73
C ILE A 414 40.30 29.90 47.03
N PHE A 415 40.89 29.16 46.08
CA PHE A 415 42.30 28.80 46.15
C PHE A 415 43.25 30.01 46.03
N LEU A 416 42.79 31.11 45.41
CA LEU A 416 43.58 32.33 45.19
C LEU A 416 43.38 33.40 46.29
N ARG A 417 42.31 33.30 47.10
CA ARG A 417 42.04 34.25 48.19
C ARG A 417 43.06 34.04 49.32
N GLN A 418 43.98 34.98 49.46
CA GLN A 418 44.95 35.06 50.56
C GLN A 418 44.24 35.51 51.85
N ILE A 419 44.44 34.77 52.94
CA ILE A 419 43.97 35.20 54.27
C ILE A 419 44.82 36.42 54.68
N PRO A 420 44.24 37.58 55.01
CA PRO A 420 45.02 38.77 55.36
C PRO A 420 45.66 38.63 56.75
N GLY A 421 47.00 38.70 56.81
CA GLY A 421 47.81 38.69 58.03
C GLY A 421 49.27 38.28 57.78
N PRO A 422 50.22 38.51 58.71
CA PRO A 422 51.57 37.96 58.62
C PRO A 422 51.51 36.43 58.79
N TRP A 423 51.99 35.70 57.78
CA TRP A 423 51.96 34.24 57.73
C TRP A 423 53.11 33.67 58.57
N GLU A 424 52.85 33.31 59.82
CA GLU A 424 53.82 32.61 60.68
C GLU A 424 53.24 31.27 61.18
N GLY A 425 54.09 30.26 61.35
CA GLY A 425 53.71 28.96 61.92
C GLY A 425 52.70 28.16 61.07
N ASP A 426 51.65 27.66 61.71
CA ASP A 426 50.67 26.72 61.13
C ASP A 426 49.88 27.30 59.94
N ALA A 427 49.71 28.63 59.87
CA ALA A 427 49.01 29.30 58.79
C ALA A 427 49.76 29.24 57.44
N LEU A 428 51.10 29.33 57.46
CA LEU A 428 51.93 29.21 56.25
C LEU A 428 51.99 27.76 55.73
N ALA A 429 52.03 26.79 56.65
CA ALA A 429 51.98 25.36 56.30
C ALA A 429 50.65 24.99 55.63
N LEU A 430 49.55 25.55 56.11
CA LEU A 430 48.21 25.35 55.56
C LEU A 430 48.07 25.90 54.13
N GLU A 431 48.59 27.11 53.86
CA GLU A 431 48.55 27.69 52.52
C GLU A 431 49.37 26.91 51.50
N ASN A 432 50.57 26.46 51.90
CA ASN A 432 51.40 25.61 51.04
C ASN A 432 50.72 24.27 50.74
N ALA A 433 50.03 23.67 51.72
CA ALA A 433 49.26 22.45 51.52
C ALA A 433 48.04 22.67 50.58
N LYS A 434 47.37 23.81 50.69
CA LYS A 434 46.27 24.22 49.82
C LYS A 434 46.69 24.40 48.36
N GLN A 435 47.83 25.05 48.11
CA GLN A 435 48.37 25.22 46.75
C GLN A 435 48.84 23.89 46.16
N ALA A 436 49.45 23.01 46.96
CA ALA A 436 49.84 21.67 46.51
C ALA A 436 48.64 20.80 46.12
N LEU A 437 47.56 20.83 46.92
CA LEU A 437 46.33 20.10 46.64
C LEU A 437 45.60 20.64 45.40
N LYS A 438 45.66 21.95 45.14
CA LYS A 438 45.13 22.55 43.89
C LYS A 438 45.76 21.90 42.65
N GLU A 439 47.09 21.86 42.59
CA GLU A 439 47.81 21.29 41.43
C GLU A 439 47.66 19.77 41.33
N GLU A 440 47.42 19.07 42.45
CA GLU A 440 47.05 17.66 42.44
C GLU A 440 45.66 17.43 41.83
N LEU A 441 44.62 18.13 42.32
CA LEU A 441 43.26 18.00 41.80
C LEU A 441 43.16 18.36 40.32
N ARG A 442 43.90 19.40 39.87
CA ARG A 442 43.98 19.77 38.45
C ARG A 442 44.55 18.63 37.59
N ARG A 443 45.60 17.96 38.06
CA ARG A 443 46.18 16.81 37.35
C ARG A 443 45.20 15.65 37.27
N ARG A 444 44.50 15.36 38.37
CA ARG A 444 43.48 14.29 38.44
C ARG A 444 42.32 14.53 37.47
N VAL A 445 41.78 15.75 37.41
CA VAL A 445 40.77 16.16 36.41
C VAL A 445 41.26 15.96 34.97
N ASN A 446 42.47 16.42 34.65
CA ASN A 446 43.02 16.27 33.31
C ASN A 446 43.24 14.80 32.93
N ASN A 447 43.68 13.97 33.87
CA ASN A 447 43.84 12.53 33.66
C ASN A 447 42.49 11.84 33.43
N ALA A 448 41.46 12.18 34.22
CA ALA A 448 40.10 11.68 34.05
C ALA A 448 39.52 12.06 32.67
N ARG A 449 39.80 13.28 32.17
CA ARG A 449 39.40 13.72 30.82
C ARG A 449 40.08 12.90 29.72
N VAL A 450 41.38 12.63 29.85
CA VAL A 450 42.11 11.78 28.89
C VAL A 450 41.55 10.36 28.91
N ASN A 451 41.31 9.80 30.10
CA ASN A 451 40.75 8.47 30.26
C ASN A 451 39.33 8.36 29.70
N LEU A 452 38.49 9.39 29.82
CA LEU A 452 37.17 9.42 29.18
C LEU A 452 37.28 9.34 27.65
N GLY A 453 38.23 10.05 27.05
CA GLY A 453 38.53 9.94 25.63
C GLY A 453 39.05 8.55 25.24
N MET A 454 39.86 7.92 26.09
CA MET A 454 40.29 6.53 25.88
C MET A 454 39.13 5.54 25.97
N ALA A 455 38.18 5.71 26.89
CA ALA A 455 36.99 4.88 26.99
C ALA A 455 36.13 4.97 25.71
N GLN A 456 35.98 6.18 25.15
CA GLN A 456 35.29 6.38 23.86
C GLN A 456 36.01 5.67 22.72
N LEU A 457 37.34 5.77 22.65
CA LEU A 457 38.14 5.08 21.63
C LEU A 457 38.02 3.55 21.74
N GLN A 458 38.08 2.98 22.96
CA GLN A 458 37.91 1.54 23.17
C GLN A 458 36.51 1.06 22.75
N ARG A 459 35.46 1.86 23.03
CA ARG A 459 34.11 1.58 22.53
C ARG A 459 34.05 1.56 21.00
N GLU A 460 34.67 2.52 20.32
CA GLU A 460 34.75 2.57 18.85
C GLU A 460 35.50 1.36 18.27
N GLU A 461 36.52 0.86 18.96
CA GLU A 461 37.28 -0.35 18.63
C GLU A 461 36.52 -1.65 19.00
N LYS A 462 35.31 -1.54 19.56
CA LYS A 462 34.46 -2.64 20.08
C LYS A 462 35.04 -3.41 21.27
N ASP A 463 35.99 -2.81 22.00
CA ASP A 463 36.51 -3.31 23.28
C ASP A 463 35.65 -2.76 24.44
N PHE A 464 34.43 -3.32 24.54
CA PHE A 464 33.36 -2.76 25.38
C PHE A 464 33.60 -2.94 26.88
N ASP A 465 34.16 -4.06 27.33
CA ASP A 465 34.51 -4.28 28.73
C ASP A 465 35.57 -3.28 29.17
N ARG A 466 36.62 -3.06 28.37
CA ARG A 466 37.65 -2.09 28.70
C ARG A 466 37.12 -0.65 28.71
N ALA A 467 36.23 -0.32 27.78
CA ALA A 467 35.54 0.98 27.78
C ALA A 467 34.73 1.21 29.07
N ILE A 468 34.01 0.18 29.55
CA ILE A 468 33.24 0.25 30.80
C ILE A 468 34.15 0.43 32.02
N GLU A 469 35.24 -0.33 32.11
CA GLU A 469 36.19 -0.21 33.22
C GLU A 469 36.79 1.19 33.31
N ILE A 470 37.31 1.71 32.20
CA ILE A 470 37.91 3.05 32.16
C ILE A 470 36.87 4.13 32.50
N ALA A 471 35.63 3.99 32.01
CA ALA A 471 34.56 4.92 32.36
C ALA A 471 34.22 4.89 33.86
N ARG A 472 34.20 3.71 34.50
CA ARG A 472 34.01 3.59 35.95
C ARG A 472 35.14 4.25 36.74
N ASP A 473 36.39 4.07 36.31
CA ASP A 473 37.55 4.73 36.92
C ASP A 473 37.44 6.26 36.81
N VAL A 474 37.01 6.78 35.64
CA VAL A 474 36.77 8.22 35.44
C VAL A 474 35.69 8.74 36.39
N ALA A 475 34.57 8.03 36.52
CA ALA A 475 33.49 8.43 37.43
C ALA A 475 33.97 8.46 38.90
N SER A 476 34.73 7.45 39.33
CA SER A 476 35.30 7.39 40.68
C SER A 476 36.31 8.53 40.94
N GLU A 477 37.20 8.80 39.98
CA GLU A 477 38.19 9.87 40.09
C GLU A 477 37.52 11.27 40.10
N ALA A 478 36.47 11.46 39.30
CA ALA A 478 35.68 12.69 39.29
C ALA A 478 34.98 12.94 40.65
N GLU A 479 34.41 11.91 41.26
CA GLU A 479 33.80 12.01 42.59
C GLU A 479 34.82 12.38 43.67
N ASP A 480 36.00 11.74 43.65
CA ASP A 480 37.10 12.05 44.56
C ASP A 480 37.54 13.51 44.44
N VAL A 481 37.72 14.01 43.21
CA VAL A 481 38.08 15.42 42.95
C VAL A 481 37.03 16.35 43.53
N ARG A 482 35.75 16.04 43.32
CA ARG A 482 34.61 16.84 43.79
C ARG A 482 34.62 16.93 45.32
N GLN A 483 34.81 15.81 46.02
CA GLN A 483 34.84 15.76 47.49
C GLN A 483 36.01 16.54 48.08
N GLN A 484 37.23 16.36 47.54
CA GLN A 484 38.41 17.09 48.03
C GLN A 484 38.31 18.60 47.78
N THR A 485 37.68 19.01 46.67
CA THR A 485 37.43 20.43 46.39
C THR A 485 36.51 21.04 47.45
N PHE A 486 35.39 20.38 47.80
CA PHE A 486 34.49 20.85 48.85
C PHE A 486 35.17 20.96 50.23
N ARG A 487 36.03 20.00 50.57
CA ARG A 487 36.76 19.99 51.86
C ARG A 487 37.59 21.26 52.06
N VAL A 488 38.36 21.65 51.05
CA VAL A 488 39.23 22.85 51.11
C VAL A 488 38.40 24.12 51.22
N VAL A 489 37.28 24.20 50.51
CA VAL A 489 36.39 25.36 50.54
C VAL A 489 35.73 25.52 51.91
N ALA A 490 35.18 24.44 52.48
CA ALA A 490 34.56 24.46 53.80
C ALA A 490 35.56 24.91 54.88
N HIS A 491 36.78 24.39 54.86
CA HIS A 491 37.81 24.73 55.83
C HIS A 491 38.19 26.22 55.80
N ASN A 492 38.43 26.80 54.61
CA ASN A 492 38.75 28.21 54.48
C ASN A 492 37.59 29.12 54.91
N ALA A 493 36.35 28.77 54.54
CA ALA A 493 35.18 29.54 54.91
C ALA A 493 34.97 29.59 56.44
N ILE A 494 35.18 28.48 57.15
CA ILE A 494 35.08 28.43 58.63
C ILE A 494 36.07 29.38 59.29
N LEU A 495 37.32 29.45 58.81
CA LEU A 495 38.34 30.34 59.35
C LEU A 495 37.96 31.82 59.18
N ASP A 496 37.53 32.21 57.97
CA ASP A 496 37.07 33.57 57.67
C ASP A 496 35.90 33.98 58.60
N LEU A 497 34.91 33.09 58.78
CA LEU A 497 33.72 33.33 59.61
C LEU A 497 34.07 33.49 61.10
N SER A 498 35.02 32.71 61.61
CA SER A 498 35.49 32.80 62.99
C SER A 498 36.10 34.18 63.32
N ASN A 499 36.83 34.76 62.37
CA ASN A 499 37.44 36.09 62.52
C ASN A 499 36.37 37.20 62.52
N MET A 500 35.39 37.12 61.62
CA MET A 500 34.30 38.11 61.55
C MET A 500 33.44 38.13 62.82
N LEU A 501 33.09 36.96 63.38
CA LEU A 501 32.33 36.90 64.63
C LEU A 501 33.07 37.57 65.80
N SER A 502 34.37 37.31 65.94
CA SER A 502 35.21 37.91 66.99
C SER A 502 35.24 39.44 66.90
N GLN A 503 35.22 40.00 65.69
CA GLN A 503 35.17 41.44 65.45
C GLN A 503 33.82 42.05 65.88
N TYR A 504 32.70 41.45 65.46
CA TYR A 504 31.35 41.99 65.76
C TYR A 504 30.96 41.83 67.23
N GLU A 505 31.52 40.83 67.92
CA GLU A 505 31.40 40.73 69.38
C GLU A 505 31.98 41.98 70.08
N GLY A 506 33.15 42.47 69.62
CA GLY A 506 33.78 43.68 70.12
C GLY A 506 33.04 44.99 69.78
N GLN A 507 32.13 44.97 68.81
CA GLN A 507 31.31 46.11 68.39
C GLN A 507 29.94 46.20 69.07
N GLY A 508 29.74 45.47 70.17
CA GLY A 508 28.48 45.49 70.92
C GLY A 508 27.44 44.47 70.41
N GLY A 509 27.84 43.48 69.60
CA GLY A 509 26.98 42.40 69.12
C GLY A 509 26.17 41.72 70.23
N ARG A 510 26.81 41.41 71.37
CA ARG A 510 26.11 40.83 72.54
C ARG A 510 25.18 41.81 73.26
N GLN A 511 25.39 43.12 73.15
CA GLN A 511 24.60 44.13 73.87
C GLN A 511 23.34 44.54 73.09
N TYR A 512 23.44 44.66 71.75
CA TYR A 512 22.36 45.19 70.91
C TYR A 512 21.77 44.16 69.94
N ALA A 513 22.42 43.00 69.74
CA ALA A 513 21.96 41.94 68.82
C ALA A 513 22.29 40.51 69.33
N ALA A 514 22.08 40.26 70.63
CA ALA A 514 22.51 39.02 71.31
C ALA A 514 22.00 37.72 70.64
N SER A 515 20.72 37.69 70.26
CA SER A 515 20.08 36.53 69.60
C SER A 515 20.80 36.14 68.31
N GLU A 516 21.13 37.12 67.46
CA GLU A 516 21.72 36.85 66.15
C GLU A 516 23.20 36.47 66.26
N MET A 517 23.88 36.97 67.29
CA MET A 517 25.26 36.58 67.62
C MET A 517 25.33 35.12 68.06
N ASP A 518 24.46 34.69 68.98
CA ASP A 518 24.46 33.32 69.51
C ASP A 518 24.14 32.29 68.41
N LYS A 519 23.18 32.58 67.53
CA LYS A 519 22.85 31.75 66.37
C LYS A 519 24.03 31.61 65.40
N ALA A 520 24.72 32.71 65.10
CA ALA A 520 25.85 32.68 64.19
C ALA A 520 27.02 31.84 64.74
N VAL A 521 27.27 31.90 66.06
CA VAL A 521 28.26 31.05 66.75
C VAL A 521 27.87 29.58 66.70
N GLU A 522 26.60 29.25 66.96
CA GLU A 522 26.12 27.87 66.90
C GLU A 522 26.28 27.27 65.49
N MET A 523 25.91 28.03 64.45
CA MET A 523 26.02 27.57 63.06
C MET A 523 27.48 27.38 62.61
N LEU A 524 28.41 28.20 63.12
CA LEU A 524 29.84 28.02 62.88
C LEU A 524 30.36 26.71 63.50
N GLU A 525 29.93 26.37 64.72
CA GLU A 525 30.30 25.10 65.37
C GLU A 525 29.70 23.88 64.64
N GLN A 526 28.47 23.98 64.16
CA GLN A 526 27.87 22.95 63.29
C GLN A 526 28.67 22.77 61.99
N SER A 527 29.15 23.86 61.38
CA SER A 527 30.01 23.79 60.19
C SER A 527 31.32 23.06 60.46
N LYS A 528 31.95 23.30 61.62
CA LYS A 528 33.16 22.59 62.06
C LYS A 528 32.91 21.10 62.26
N GLN A 529 31.77 20.74 62.84
CA GLN A 529 31.38 19.35 63.05
C GLN A 529 31.17 18.61 61.72
N LEU A 530 30.46 19.22 60.76
CA LEU A 530 30.23 18.64 59.43
C LEU A 530 31.55 18.40 58.66
N LEU A 531 32.49 19.34 58.78
CA LEU A 531 33.84 19.17 58.20
C LEU A 531 34.60 18.01 58.86
N ALA A 532 34.47 17.84 60.18
CA ALA A 532 35.14 16.76 60.92
C ALA A 532 34.56 15.37 60.62
N THR A 533 33.28 15.27 60.25
CA THR A 533 32.60 14.02 59.86
C THR A 533 32.64 13.74 58.36
N GLU A 534 33.54 14.40 57.61
CA GLU A 534 33.74 14.23 56.16
C GLU A 534 32.52 14.58 55.27
N GLN A 535 31.55 15.35 55.79
CA GLN A 535 30.38 15.81 55.05
C GLN A 535 30.67 17.17 54.39
N TYR A 536 31.59 17.16 53.43
CA TYR A 536 32.22 18.38 52.93
C TYR A 536 31.26 19.32 52.19
N ARG A 537 30.34 18.80 51.39
CA ARG A 537 29.35 19.62 50.66
C ARG A 537 28.41 20.34 51.61
N GLU A 538 27.90 19.62 52.62
CA GLU A 538 27.03 20.15 53.66
C GLU A 538 27.77 21.16 54.53
N ALA A 539 29.06 20.93 54.82
CA ALA A 539 29.90 21.89 55.50
C ALA A 539 30.03 23.21 54.70
N VAL A 540 30.29 23.16 53.38
CA VAL A 540 30.31 24.37 52.53
C VAL A 540 28.97 25.09 52.58
N ARG A 541 27.85 24.38 52.43
CA ARG A 541 26.52 24.99 52.50
C ARG A 541 26.28 25.66 53.84
N ARG A 542 26.61 24.98 54.95
CA ARG A 542 26.42 25.54 56.30
C ARG A 542 27.32 26.75 56.56
N THR A 543 28.54 26.79 56.00
CA THR A 543 29.38 28.01 56.08
C THR A 543 28.78 29.19 55.33
N ALA A 544 28.12 28.96 54.18
CA ALA A 544 27.39 30.01 53.49
C ALA A 544 26.19 30.50 54.32
N ASP A 545 25.42 29.58 54.93
CA ASP A 545 24.32 29.93 55.85
C ASP A 545 24.83 30.73 57.06
N THR A 546 25.98 30.33 57.62
CA THR A 546 26.62 31.02 58.75
C THR A 546 27.06 32.43 58.34
N LYS A 547 27.60 32.61 57.12
CA LYS A 547 27.94 33.92 56.58
C LYS A 547 26.71 34.82 56.47
N ALA A 548 25.62 34.28 55.90
CA ALA A 548 24.36 35.00 55.81
C ALA A 548 23.83 35.38 57.19
N GLN A 549 23.96 34.50 58.19
CA GLN A 549 23.58 34.80 59.57
C GLN A 549 24.46 35.88 60.22
N ILE A 550 25.75 35.95 59.89
CA ILE A 550 26.62 37.07 60.30
C ILE A 550 26.19 38.36 59.61
N GLU A 551 25.83 38.32 58.33
CA GLU A 551 25.27 39.49 57.63
C GLU A 551 23.94 39.92 58.27
N VAL A 552 23.09 38.99 58.73
CA VAL A 552 21.89 39.29 59.53
C VAL A 552 22.25 39.95 60.85
N LEU A 553 23.29 39.49 61.55
CA LEU A 553 23.79 40.14 62.77
C LEU A 553 24.24 41.59 62.48
N VAL A 554 24.98 41.82 61.40
CA VAL A 554 25.43 43.16 60.99
C VAL A 554 24.25 44.04 60.64
N GLN A 555 23.32 43.51 59.84
CA GLN A 555 22.08 44.19 59.51
C GLN A 555 21.24 44.48 60.74
N GLU A 556 21.23 43.62 61.75
CA GLU A 556 20.49 43.85 62.98
C GLU A 556 21.13 44.96 63.81
N LEU A 557 22.45 44.99 63.96
CA LEU A 557 23.15 46.10 64.62
C LEU A 557 22.96 47.42 63.87
N GLU A 558 23.04 47.38 62.54
CA GLU A 558 22.80 48.53 61.68
C GLU A 558 21.34 48.96 61.73
N ARG A 559 20.40 48.03 61.73
CA ARG A 559 18.96 48.27 61.90
C ARG A 559 18.69 48.88 63.25
N VAL A 560 19.31 48.43 64.34
CA VAL A 560 19.15 49.05 65.65
C VAL A 560 19.71 50.47 65.66
N ALA A 561 20.88 50.70 65.06
CA ALA A 561 21.47 52.04 64.93
C ALA A 561 20.61 52.97 64.08
N VAL A 562 20.20 52.51 62.90
CA VAL A 562 19.30 53.21 61.98
C VAL A 562 17.96 53.44 62.66
N ASN A 563 17.31 52.45 63.27
CA ASN A 563 16.05 52.64 63.99
C ASN A 563 16.16 53.69 65.09
N ARG A 564 17.29 53.78 65.77
CA ARG A 564 17.51 54.79 66.82
C ARG A 564 17.76 56.16 66.23
N ILE A 565 18.57 56.26 65.17
CA ILE A 565 18.76 57.49 64.40
C ILE A 565 17.43 57.94 63.79
N GLU A 566 16.65 57.03 63.26
CA GLU A 566 15.31 57.24 62.73
C GLU A 566 14.35 57.63 63.86
N SER A 567 14.39 56.99 65.03
CA SER A 567 13.56 57.40 66.18
C SER A 567 13.93 58.81 66.64
N ALA A 568 15.21 59.15 66.64
CA ALA A 568 15.69 60.49 66.94
C ALA A 568 15.34 61.51 65.86
N GLN A 569 15.47 61.14 64.58
CA GLN A 569 15.02 61.92 63.43
C GLN A 569 13.52 62.08 63.42
N GLN A 570 12.76 61.06 63.82
CA GLN A 570 11.31 61.08 63.93
C GLN A 570 10.92 61.95 65.11
N ALA A 571 11.60 61.87 66.25
CA ALA A 571 11.37 62.76 67.37
C ALA A 571 11.71 64.21 66.99
N LEU A 572 12.79 64.45 66.23
CA LEU A 572 13.17 65.76 65.70
C LEU A 572 12.20 66.24 64.61
N ALA A 573 11.80 65.37 63.70
CA ALA A 573 10.84 65.69 62.64
C ALA A 573 9.47 65.92 63.24
N GLN A 574 9.09 65.18 64.27
CA GLN A 574 7.89 65.38 65.05
C GLN A 574 7.99 66.70 65.81
N ALA A 575 9.11 67.00 66.46
CA ALA A 575 9.33 68.30 67.10
C ALA A 575 9.25 69.43 66.08
N LYS A 576 9.82 69.26 64.88
CA LYS A 576 9.74 70.21 63.78
C LYS A 576 8.32 70.35 63.24
N ALA A 577 7.60 69.24 63.06
CA ALA A 577 6.19 69.20 62.63
C ALA A 577 5.29 69.88 63.65
N ASP A 578 5.62 69.70 64.93
CA ASP A 578 5.02 70.36 66.08
C ASP A 578 5.45 71.84 66.20
N ARG A 579 6.27 72.32 65.25
CA ARG A 579 6.77 73.70 65.10
C ARG A 579 7.74 74.14 66.20
N ALA A 580 8.48 73.20 66.78
CA ALA A 580 9.49 73.48 67.81
C ALA A 580 10.66 74.34 67.31
N GLU A 581 10.96 74.38 66.01
CA GLU A 581 11.92 75.34 65.45
C GLU A 581 11.49 76.79 65.65
N GLU A 582 10.17 77.05 65.59
CA GLU A 582 9.58 78.39 65.70
C GLU A 582 9.31 78.75 67.16
N TYR A 583 8.86 77.77 67.96
CA TYR A 583 8.40 77.99 69.32
C TYR A 583 9.42 77.60 70.43
N GLU A 584 10.39 76.71 70.18
CA GLU A 584 11.41 76.20 71.14
C GLU A 584 12.81 75.93 70.50
N PRO A 585 13.50 76.96 69.98
CA PRO A 585 14.66 76.78 69.08
C PRO A 585 15.94 76.22 69.76
N ILE A 586 16.14 76.44 71.06
CA ILE A 586 17.38 76.06 71.77
C ILE A 586 17.47 74.54 71.94
N ALA A 587 16.43 73.93 72.50
CA ALA A 587 16.36 72.48 72.72
C ALA A 587 16.38 71.72 71.39
N PHE A 588 15.69 72.24 70.37
CA PHE A 588 15.70 71.69 69.02
C PHE A 588 17.12 71.67 68.40
N THR A 589 17.90 72.74 68.57
CA THR A 589 19.26 72.83 68.04
C THR A 589 20.20 71.82 68.71
N GLN A 590 20.07 71.59 70.01
CA GLN A 590 20.90 70.62 70.73
C GLN A 590 20.58 69.18 70.29
N ALA A 591 19.30 68.84 70.07
CA ALA A 591 18.91 67.55 69.53
C ALA A 591 19.50 67.30 68.12
N LEU A 592 19.60 68.33 67.27
CA LEU A 592 20.24 68.21 65.95
C LEU A 592 21.73 67.87 66.02
N VAL A 593 22.46 68.43 66.99
CA VAL A 593 23.90 68.18 67.15
C VAL A 593 24.16 66.71 67.51
N GLU A 594 23.39 66.15 68.45
CA GLU A 594 23.51 64.74 68.84
C GLU A 594 23.09 63.79 67.71
N LEU A 595 22.08 64.17 66.92
CA LEU A 595 21.69 63.40 65.74
C LEU A 595 22.81 63.36 64.69
N GLN A 596 23.50 64.49 64.47
CA GLN A 596 24.62 64.55 63.53
C GLN A 596 25.77 63.64 63.99
N ALA A 597 26.10 63.66 65.29
CA ALA A 597 27.11 62.77 65.86
C ALA A 597 26.76 61.28 65.65
N ALA A 598 25.47 60.91 65.78
CA ALA A 598 25.01 59.55 65.51
C ALA A 598 25.18 59.13 64.04
N GLN A 599 24.87 60.03 63.10
CA GLN A 599 25.00 59.78 61.66
C GLN A 599 26.46 59.64 61.22
N GLU A 600 27.34 60.51 61.72
CA GLU A 600 28.78 60.43 61.44
C GLU A 600 29.38 59.12 61.97
N ALA A 601 28.96 58.68 63.16
CA ALA A 601 29.38 57.40 63.72
C ALA A 601 28.89 56.19 62.91
N LEU A 602 27.66 56.23 62.38
CA LEU A 602 27.14 55.16 61.51
C LEU A 602 27.90 55.08 60.18
N ALA A 603 28.20 56.24 59.56
CA ALA A 603 28.97 56.32 58.31
C ALA A 603 30.40 55.80 58.46
N ALA A 604 30.98 55.90 59.66
CA ALA A 604 32.28 55.34 60.00
C ALA A 604 32.23 53.86 60.45
N GLU A 605 31.11 53.16 60.25
CA GLU A 605 30.83 51.79 60.68
C GLU A 605 30.89 51.56 62.21
N GLY A 606 30.90 52.65 62.99
CA GLY A 606 30.88 52.67 64.46
C GLY A 606 29.47 52.48 65.04
N ARG A 607 28.83 51.34 64.73
CA ARG A 607 27.41 51.06 65.03
C ARG A 607 27.03 51.26 66.50
N HIS A 608 27.89 50.90 67.44
CA HIS A 608 27.65 51.12 68.88
C HIS A 608 27.59 52.61 69.25
N ILE A 609 28.54 53.42 68.76
CA ILE A 609 28.62 54.86 69.02
C ILE A 609 27.41 55.59 68.41
N ALA A 610 26.98 55.13 67.22
CA ALA A 610 25.79 55.65 66.55
C ALA A 610 24.51 55.47 67.38
N ILE A 611 24.34 54.29 68.01
CA ILE A 611 23.17 53.98 68.84
C ILE A 611 23.08 54.92 70.05
N GLU A 612 24.18 55.19 70.75
CA GLU A 612 24.17 56.00 71.98
C GLU A 612 23.87 57.48 71.72
N ALA A 613 24.49 58.07 70.70
CA ALA A 613 24.26 59.47 70.33
C ALA A 613 22.80 59.70 69.85
N ALA A 614 22.23 58.74 69.14
CA ALA A 614 20.84 58.82 68.68
C ALA A 614 19.83 58.84 69.85
N ILE A 615 20.05 58.04 70.90
CA ILE A 615 19.18 58.04 72.09
C ILE A 615 19.18 59.42 72.78
N GLN A 616 20.31 60.11 72.81
CA GLN A 616 20.39 61.45 73.42
C GLN A 616 19.63 62.50 72.59
N ALA A 617 19.76 62.45 71.26
CA ALA A 617 19.02 63.31 70.34
C ALA A 617 17.48 63.13 70.46
N GLU A 618 17.02 61.89 70.57
CA GLU A 618 15.60 61.54 70.72
C GLU A 618 14.96 62.22 71.94
N ASN A 619 15.63 62.15 73.09
CA ASN A 619 15.11 62.72 74.34
C ASN A 619 14.98 64.25 74.29
N LEU A 620 15.99 64.94 73.75
CA LEU A 620 15.99 66.40 73.63
C LEU A 620 14.90 66.90 72.67
N ALA A 621 14.63 66.14 71.59
CA ALA A 621 13.59 66.48 70.64
C ALA A 621 12.17 66.33 71.20
N ALA A 622 11.91 65.30 71.99
CA ALA A 622 10.61 65.06 72.62
C ALA A 622 10.20 66.19 73.57
N GLU A 623 11.16 66.76 74.30
CA GLU A 623 10.93 67.92 75.18
C GLU A 623 10.53 69.17 74.37
N ALA A 624 11.26 69.47 73.28
CA ALA A 624 10.98 70.61 72.41
C ALA A 624 9.60 70.53 71.73
N SER A 625 9.23 69.34 71.25
CA SER A 625 7.95 69.01 70.63
C SER A 625 6.74 69.38 71.51
N THR A 626 6.77 68.98 72.78
CA THR A 626 5.62 69.12 73.70
C THR A 626 5.26 70.59 73.94
N ASN A 627 6.27 71.44 74.07
CA ASN A 627 6.09 72.87 74.31
C ASN A 627 5.59 73.61 73.06
N ALA A 628 5.98 73.17 71.87
CA ALA A 628 5.60 73.78 70.60
C ALA A 628 4.14 73.48 70.19
N LEU A 629 3.70 72.23 70.35
CA LEU A 629 2.30 71.83 70.13
C LEU A 629 1.30 72.71 70.86
N ARG A 630 1.62 73.06 72.12
CA ARG A 630 0.76 73.91 72.94
C ARG A 630 0.51 75.28 72.30
N GLN A 631 1.50 75.85 71.61
CA GLN A 631 1.37 77.15 70.96
C GLN A 631 0.59 77.04 69.64
N TRP A 632 0.83 75.99 68.85
CA TRP A 632 0.16 75.79 67.56
C TRP A 632 -1.36 75.58 67.66
N VAL A 633 -1.84 74.83 68.65
CA VAL A 633 -3.29 74.62 68.85
C VAL A 633 -4.04 75.95 69.02
N GLN A 634 -3.43 76.94 69.67
CA GLN A 634 -4.05 78.25 69.85
C GLN A 634 -4.28 78.99 68.51
N GLU A 635 -3.40 78.81 67.53
CA GLU A 635 -3.55 79.40 66.18
C GLU A 635 -4.67 78.71 65.38
N LEU A 636 -4.71 77.37 65.36
CA LEU A 636 -5.73 76.60 64.61
C LEU A 636 -7.15 76.89 65.10
N MET A 637 -7.32 77.11 66.39
CA MET A 637 -8.61 77.52 66.96
C MET A 637 -9.12 78.83 66.35
N ALA A 638 -8.22 79.80 66.08
CA ALA A 638 -8.60 81.08 65.47
C ALA A 638 -8.92 80.96 63.97
N GLU A 639 -8.21 80.10 63.23
CA GLU A 639 -8.45 79.87 61.80
C GLU A 639 -9.77 79.12 61.54
N ALA A 640 -10.02 78.05 62.30
CA ALA A 640 -11.26 77.28 62.22
C ALA A 640 -12.50 78.15 62.41
N ASP A 641 -12.45 79.08 63.37
CA ASP A 641 -13.54 80.01 63.63
C ASP A 641 -13.83 80.92 62.42
N THR A 642 -12.82 81.22 61.59
CA THR A 642 -12.96 82.04 60.38
C THR A 642 -13.62 81.26 59.22
N LEU A 643 -13.15 80.05 58.90
CA LEU A 643 -13.68 79.25 57.78
C LEU A 643 -15.12 78.79 58.00
N ILE A 644 -15.46 78.45 59.24
CA ILE A 644 -16.81 78.09 59.62
C ILE A 644 -17.80 79.24 59.34
N ASN A 645 -17.35 80.49 59.52
CA ASN A 645 -18.15 81.66 59.19
C ASN A 645 -18.30 81.82 57.66
N ASN A 646 -17.24 81.60 56.88
CA ASN A 646 -17.29 81.69 55.41
C ASN A 646 -18.18 80.60 54.77
N ALA A 647 -18.16 79.37 55.29
CA ALA A 647 -19.01 78.28 54.80
C ALA A 647 -20.51 78.58 55.00
N ARG A 648 -20.86 79.27 56.10
CA ARG A 648 -22.22 79.79 56.31
C ARG A 648 -22.61 80.86 55.29
N GLU A 649 -21.70 81.78 54.98
CA GLU A 649 -21.93 82.82 53.97
C GLU A 649 -22.13 82.23 52.55
N ALA A 650 -21.52 81.08 52.27
CA ALA A 650 -21.66 80.33 51.01
C ALA A 650 -22.95 79.49 50.89
N GLU A 651 -23.88 79.63 51.83
CA GLU A 651 -25.11 78.82 51.93
C GLU A 651 -24.84 77.30 51.96
N ALA A 652 -23.68 76.84 52.48
CA ALA A 652 -23.35 75.41 52.58
C ALA A 652 -24.38 74.61 53.38
N ASP A 653 -25.16 75.28 54.23
CA ASP A 653 -26.35 74.73 54.90
C ASP A 653 -27.39 74.11 53.93
N ARG A 654 -27.38 74.46 52.63
CA ARG A 654 -28.33 73.92 51.63
C ARG A 654 -27.83 72.70 50.88
N TYR A 655 -26.57 72.70 50.45
CA TYR A 655 -26.01 71.66 49.59
C TYR A 655 -25.01 70.73 50.30
N ALA A 656 -24.53 71.11 51.48
CA ALA A 656 -23.64 70.30 52.32
C ALA A 656 -23.90 70.46 53.84
N PRO A 657 -25.17 70.42 54.33
CA PRO A 657 -25.51 70.68 55.73
C PRO A 657 -24.78 69.75 56.72
N GLU A 658 -24.70 68.47 56.38
CA GLU A 658 -24.05 67.47 57.23
C GLU A 658 -22.56 67.75 57.44
N LYS A 659 -21.89 68.39 56.48
CA LYS A 659 -20.46 68.71 56.59
C LYS A 659 -20.22 69.93 57.49
N LEU A 660 -21.09 70.94 57.42
CA LEU A 660 -20.98 72.16 58.22
C LEU A 660 -21.29 71.93 59.71
N ASP A 661 -22.31 71.11 60.02
CA ASP A 661 -22.62 70.74 61.42
C ASP A 661 -21.50 69.95 62.08
N ARG A 662 -20.83 69.07 61.31
CA ARG A 662 -19.66 68.33 61.78
C ARG A 662 -18.52 69.28 62.14
N ALA A 663 -18.25 70.32 61.34
CA ALA A 663 -17.22 71.31 61.66
C ALA A 663 -17.44 71.99 63.02
N PHE A 664 -18.68 72.36 63.36
CA PHE A 664 -19.00 72.96 64.68
C PHE A 664 -18.78 72.01 65.86
N ALA A 665 -19.18 70.75 65.71
CA ALA A 665 -19.02 69.75 66.75
C ALA A 665 -17.53 69.50 67.07
N ILE A 666 -16.71 69.41 66.01
CA ILE A 666 -15.26 69.19 66.13
C ILE A 666 -14.58 70.41 66.78
N ARG A 667 -14.99 71.64 66.46
CA ARG A 667 -14.47 72.87 67.09
C ARG A 667 -14.66 72.92 68.62
N ARG A 668 -15.74 72.35 69.15
CA ARG A 668 -15.97 72.27 70.60
C ARG A 668 -15.11 71.20 71.25
N ASN A 669 -14.91 70.08 70.57
CA ASN A 669 -14.01 69.03 71.02
C ASN A 669 -12.56 69.53 71.09
N LEU A 670 -12.13 70.32 70.09
CA LEU A 670 -10.83 70.98 70.05
C LEU A 670 -10.50 71.75 71.33
N GLN A 671 -11.44 72.56 71.82
CA GLN A 671 -11.29 73.32 73.06
C GLN A 671 -11.05 72.39 74.27
N THR A 672 -11.77 71.27 74.31
CA THR A 672 -11.69 70.31 75.41
C THR A 672 -10.32 69.64 75.47
N LEU A 673 -9.79 69.23 74.32
CA LEU A 673 -8.47 68.58 74.22
C LEU A 673 -7.33 69.54 74.60
N TYR A 674 -7.45 70.81 74.20
CA TYR A 674 -6.49 71.84 74.59
C TYR A 674 -6.44 72.03 76.11
N ASP A 675 -7.59 72.07 76.78
CA ASP A 675 -7.69 72.26 78.24
C ASP A 675 -7.17 71.04 79.03
N GLN A 676 -7.17 69.84 78.44
CA GLN A 676 -6.67 68.60 79.05
C GLN A 676 -5.15 68.38 78.86
N GLY A 677 -4.46 69.29 78.18
CA GLY A 677 -3.03 69.15 77.88
C GLY A 677 -2.72 68.12 76.78
N GLN A 678 -3.73 67.62 76.07
CA GLN A 678 -3.58 66.71 74.94
C GLN A 678 -3.30 67.51 73.66
N TYR A 679 -2.18 68.25 73.65
CA TYR A 679 -1.91 69.24 72.61
C TYR A 679 -1.76 68.65 71.21
N ARG A 680 -1.22 67.43 71.09
CA ARG A 680 -1.11 66.75 69.78
C ARG A 680 -2.47 66.40 69.20
N GLU A 681 -3.33 65.75 69.99
CA GLU A 681 -4.70 65.42 69.57
C GLU A 681 -5.51 66.68 69.28
N ALA A 682 -5.26 67.76 70.03
CA ALA A 682 -5.87 69.04 69.77
C ALA A 682 -5.42 69.65 68.42
N VAL A 683 -4.16 69.48 67.97
CA VAL A 683 -3.75 69.94 66.63
C VAL A 683 -4.55 69.22 65.54
N ASP A 684 -4.67 67.90 65.62
CA ASP A 684 -5.38 67.10 64.61
C ASP A 684 -6.87 67.48 64.56
N VAL A 685 -7.51 67.59 65.72
CA VAL A 685 -8.90 68.03 65.83
C VAL A 685 -9.04 69.48 65.34
N GLY A 686 -8.01 70.31 65.52
CA GLY A 686 -7.92 71.67 64.97
C GLY A 686 -7.91 71.68 63.45
N ALA A 687 -7.00 70.93 62.83
CA ALA A 687 -6.90 70.79 61.38
C ALA A 687 -8.15 70.15 60.77
N GLN A 688 -8.73 69.14 61.41
CA GLN A 688 -10.01 68.54 61.00
C GLN A 688 -11.15 69.54 61.03
N THR A 689 -11.17 70.41 62.04
CA THR A 689 -12.16 71.49 62.11
C THR A 689 -12.03 72.43 60.91
N VAL A 690 -10.81 72.83 60.57
CA VAL A 690 -10.49 73.65 59.39
C VAL A 690 -10.87 72.94 58.08
N GLN A 691 -10.53 71.65 57.92
CA GLN A 691 -10.83 70.87 56.72
C GLN A 691 -12.33 70.64 56.52
N GLN A 692 -13.07 70.27 57.57
CA GLN A 692 -14.51 70.05 57.46
C GLN A 692 -15.23 71.36 57.13
N ALA A 693 -14.77 72.48 57.67
CA ALA A 693 -15.24 73.79 57.27
C ALA A 693 -14.94 74.10 55.78
N HIS A 694 -13.77 73.68 55.28
CA HIS A 694 -13.39 73.84 53.87
C HIS A 694 -14.13 72.89 52.91
N GLU A 695 -14.36 71.62 53.27
CA GLU A 695 -15.09 70.69 52.42
C GLU A 695 -16.58 71.00 52.32
N ALA A 696 -17.16 71.48 53.43
CA ALA A 696 -18.51 72.04 53.41
C ALA A 696 -18.60 73.17 52.39
N LEU A 697 -17.55 73.97 52.27
CA LEU A 697 -17.46 75.06 51.30
C LEU A 697 -17.38 74.55 49.84
N TYR A 698 -16.56 73.56 49.48
CA TYR A 698 -16.23 73.22 48.06
C TYR A 698 -16.96 72.02 47.40
N ALA A 699 -17.98 71.42 48.03
CA ALA A 699 -18.53 70.10 47.66
C ALA A 699 -18.85 69.86 46.16
N LYS A 700 -19.44 70.83 45.45
CA LYS A 700 -19.90 70.66 44.06
C LYS A 700 -18.77 70.57 43.02
N VAL A 701 -17.64 71.22 43.27
CA VAL A 701 -16.48 71.20 42.37
C VAL A 701 -15.88 69.79 42.29
N ILE A 702 -15.86 69.07 43.41
CA ILE A 702 -15.27 67.74 43.53
C ILE A 702 -16.05 66.70 42.70
N GLU A 703 -17.38 66.80 42.68
CA GLU A 703 -18.26 65.89 41.92
C GLU A 703 -17.94 65.89 40.41
N ALA A 704 -17.68 67.07 39.84
CA ALA A 704 -17.37 67.24 38.44
C ALA A 704 -15.99 66.69 38.04
N GLU A 705 -14.99 66.79 38.92
CA GLU A 705 -13.63 66.30 38.68
C GLU A 705 -13.57 64.77 38.54
N ASN A 706 -14.44 64.06 39.26
CA ASN A 706 -14.51 62.60 39.18
C ASN A 706 -15.04 62.09 37.83
N ALA A 707 -16.05 62.77 37.27
CA ALA A 707 -16.59 62.40 35.95
C ALA A 707 -15.55 62.58 34.84
N ILE A 708 -14.72 63.62 34.93
CA ILE A 708 -13.59 63.87 34.02
C ILE A 708 -12.59 62.71 34.05
N ALA A 709 -12.26 62.19 35.24
CA ALA A 709 -11.36 61.05 35.38
C ALA A 709 -11.89 59.78 34.70
N LYS A 710 -13.21 59.53 34.80
CA LYS A 710 -13.86 58.39 34.14
C LYS A 710 -13.76 58.46 32.61
N ALA A 711 -13.96 59.64 32.02
CA ALA A 711 -13.83 59.83 30.57
C ALA A 711 -12.40 59.57 30.05
N LYS A 712 -11.38 59.93 30.84
CA LYS A 712 -9.97 59.67 30.48
C LYS A 712 -9.63 58.19 30.36
N ARG A 713 -10.25 57.34 31.19
CA ARG A 713 -9.98 55.90 31.23
C ARG A 713 -10.39 55.18 29.95
N PHE A 714 -11.44 55.65 29.27
CA PHE A 714 -11.90 55.09 28.00
C PHE A 714 -11.29 55.81 26.80
N GLU A 715 -10.06 56.31 26.93
CA GLU A 715 -9.34 57.01 25.86
C GLU A 715 -10.09 58.24 25.34
N GLY A 716 -10.87 58.92 26.20
CA GLY A 716 -11.55 60.17 25.84
C GLY A 716 -10.61 61.27 25.35
N TRP A 717 -9.30 61.15 25.61
CA TRP A 717 -8.27 62.01 25.03
C TRP A 717 -8.00 61.77 23.54
N GLU A 718 -8.15 60.53 23.08
CA GLU A 718 -7.93 60.15 21.68
C GLU A 718 -9.18 60.44 20.85
N PHE A 719 -10.36 60.08 21.37
CA PHE A 719 -11.61 60.14 20.63
C PHE A 719 -12.44 61.42 20.88
N GLU A 720 -12.38 62.02 22.07
CA GLU A 720 -13.28 63.13 22.50
C GLU A 720 -12.54 64.31 23.19
N ASN A 721 -11.31 64.59 22.76
CA ASN A 721 -10.38 65.54 23.41
C ASN A 721 -11.00 66.91 23.70
N ALA A 722 -11.70 67.51 22.73
CA ALA A 722 -12.24 68.86 22.84
C ALA A 722 -13.29 68.97 23.97
N ARG A 723 -14.19 67.98 24.07
CA ARG A 723 -15.27 67.98 25.07
C ARG A 723 -14.72 67.72 26.49
N LEU A 724 -13.71 66.87 26.60
CA LEU A 724 -13.02 66.59 27.85
C LEU A 724 -12.21 67.79 28.36
N ALA A 725 -11.54 68.51 27.46
CA ALA A 725 -10.81 69.74 27.81
C ALA A 725 -11.75 70.83 28.32
N ASP A 726 -12.91 71.00 27.68
CA ASP A 726 -13.96 71.93 28.11
C ASP A 726 -14.51 71.62 29.51
N ALA A 727 -14.68 70.34 29.84
CA ALA A 727 -15.08 69.89 31.16
C ALA A 727 -14.03 70.28 32.21
N MET A 728 -12.75 70.05 31.92
CA MET A 728 -11.63 70.42 32.79
C MET A 728 -11.53 71.94 33.02
N VAL A 729 -11.71 72.74 31.98
CA VAL A 729 -11.72 74.21 32.09
C VAL A 729 -12.88 74.69 32.96
N SER A 730 -14.06 74.10 32.80
CA SER A 730 -15.23 74.46 33.60
C SER A 730 -15.06 74.11 35.07
N ALA A 731 -14.47 72.96 35.41
CA ALA A 731 -14.17 72.59 36.79
C ALA A 731 -13.12 73.54 37.42
N LYS A 732 -12.13 73.98 36.64
CA LYS A 732 -11.12 74.95 37.09
C LYS A 732 -11.73 76.30 37.45
N TYR A 733 -12.57 76.87 36.60
CA TYR A 733 -13.25 78.15 36.89
C TYR A 733 -14.16 78.05 38.10
N ALA A 734 -14.80 76.90 38.32
CA ALA A 734 -15.59 76.66 39.52
C ALA A 734 -14.76 76.82 40.80
N ARG A 735 -13.53 76.28 40.81
CA ARG A 735 -12.62 76.39 41.97
C ARG A 735 -12.11 77.81 42.21
N GLU A 736 -11.78 78.56 41.15
CA GLU A 736 -11.32 79.94 41.26
C GLU A 736 -12.40 80.87 41.85
N MET A 737 -13.66 80.72 41.40
CA MET A 737 -14.77 81.54 41.89
C MET A 737 -15.12 81.26 43.36
N MET A 738 -14.90 80.04 43.85
CA MET A 738 -15.04 79.72 45.28
C MET A 738 -14.02 80.46 46.14
N ALA A 739 -12.77 80.54 45.69
CA ALA A 739 -11.69 81.21 46.43
C ALA A 739 -11.89 82.73 46.53
N GLU A 740 -12.53 83.34 45.53
CA GLU A 740 -12.88 84.77 45.51
C GLU A 740 -14.13 85.13 46.33
N GLY A 741 -14.75 84.15 47.01
CA GLY A 741 -16.01 84.35 47.73
C GLY A 741 -17.25 84.45 46.83
N ARG A 742 -17.16 84.06 45.55
CA ARG A 742 -18.24 84.14 44.54
C ARG A 742 -18.97 82.80 44.40
N PHE A 743 -19.54 82.31 45.49
CA PHE A 743 -19.99 80.93 45.65
C PHE A 743 -21.05 80.45 44.63
N ARG A 744 -21.98 81.31 44.20
CA ARG A 744 -23.04 80.93 43.24
C ARG A 744 -22.53 80.68 41.81
N LEU A 745 -21.51 81.42 41.38
CA LEU A 745 -20.91 81.24 40.05
C LEU A 745 -20.11 79.94 39.98
N ALA A 746 -19.45 79.58 41.08
CA ALA A 746 -18.72 78.33 41.19
C ALA A 746 -19.61 77.10 40.96
N GLU A 747 -20.79 77.06 41.57
CA GLU A 747 -21.73 75.94 41.43
C GLU A 747 -22.13 75.69 39.96
N GLN A 748 -22.44 76.75 39.21
CA GLN A 748 -22.83 76.64 37.81
C GLN A 748 -21.72 76.05 36.93
N HIS A 749 -20.47 76.47 37.16
CA HIS A 749 -19.32 75.97 36.42
C HIS A 749 -19.01 74.50 36.74
N ALA A 750 -19.21 74.07 37.98
CA ALA A 750 -19.04 72.68 38.37
C ALA A 750 -20.06 71.76 37.67
N TRP A 751 -21.34 72.16 37.61
CA TRP A 751 -22.36 71.35 36.94
C TRP A 751 -22.10 71.18 35.43
N ASN A 752 -21.66 72.24 34.76
CA ASN A 752 -21.29 72.18 33.35
C ASN A 752 -20.12 71.24 33.07
N ALA A 753 -19.15 71.15 33.98
CA ALA A 753 -18.02 70.24 33.86
C ALA A 753 -18.46 68.76 33.94
N LEU A 754 -19.38 68.45 34.85
CA LEU A 754 -19.91 67.10 35.05
C LEU A 754 -20.56 66.54 33.77
N VAL A 755 -21.52 67.28 33.20
CA VAL A 755 -22.29 66.82 32.02
C VAL A 755 -21.37 66.55 30.82
N LYS A 756 -20.44 67.47 30.54
CA LYS A 756 -19.52 67.34 29.40
C LYS A 756 -18.59 66.12 29.53
N ALA A 757 -18.18 65.78 30.74
CA ALA A 757 -17.32 64.63 30.98
C ALA A 757 -18.05 63.29 30.76
N GLU A 758 -19.32 63.18 31.15
CA GLU A 758 -20.10 61.95 30.95
C GLU A 758 -20.35 61.66 29.46
N GLU A 759 -20.66 62.68 28.67
CA GLU A 759 -20.84 62.55 27.22
C GLU A 759 -19.55 62.08 26.51
N ALA A 760 -18.39 62.61 26.91
CA ALA A 760 -17.09 62.23 26.34
C ALA A 760 -16.75 60.74 26.56
N ALA A 761 -17.17 60.16 27.69
CA ALA A 761 -16.91 58.76 28.00
C ALA A 761 -17.69 57.78 27.10
N VAL A 762 -18.94 58.11 26.75
CA VAL A 762 -19.82 57.25 25.93
C VAL A 762 -19.33 57.16 24.49
N ASN A 763 -18.95 58.31 23.91
CA ASN A 763 -18.49 58.36 22.52
C ASN A 763 -17.15 57.64 22.33
N ALA A 764 -16.22 57.81 23.26
CA ALA A 764 -14.90 57.19 23.17
C ALA A 764 -14.96 55.65 23.14
N ARG A 765 -15.91 55.03 23.85
CA ARG A 765 -16.17 53.58 23.78
C ARG A 765 -16.65 53.11 22.41
N ARG A 766 -17.44 53.92 21.71
CA ARG A 766 -17.97 53.58 20.38
C ARG A 766 -16.85 53.54 19.34
N ASP A 767 -15.98 54.54 19.36
CA ASP A 767 -14.89 54.66 18.39
C ASP A 767 -13.82 53.58 18.61
N GLY A 768 -13.49 53.26 19.87
CA GLY A 768 -12.57 52.18 20.20
C GLY A 768 -13.04 50.80 19.68
N PHE A 769 -14.35 50.51 19.72
CA PHE A 769 -14.90 49.25 19.18
C PHE A 769 -14.78 49.16 17.65
N GLU A 770 -15.12 50.24 16.92
CA GLU A 770 -15.04 50.27 15.46
C GLU A 770 -13.61 50.11 14.93
N THR A 771 -12.63 50.72 15.59
CA THR A 771 -11.20 50.57 15.23
C THR A 771 -10.73 49.11 15.37
N ARG A 772 -11.15 48.42 16.43
CA ARG A 772 -10.83 46.99 16.61
C ARG A 772 -11.48 46.12 15.53
N MET A 773 -12.74 46.36 15.21
CA MET A 773 -13.45 45.64 14.13
C MET A 773 -12.80 45.84 12.75
N ALA A 774 -12.31 47.05 12.46
CA ALA A 774 -11.58 47.33 11.22
C ALA A 774 -10.25 46.57 11.12
N SER A 775 -9.50 46.49 12.23
CA SER A 775 -8.25 45.70 12.31
C SER A 775 -8.50 44.22 12.06
N LEU A 776 -9.56 43.66 12.68
CA LEU A 776 -9.94 42.27 12.50
C LEU A 776 -10.36 41.98 11.04
N ALA A 777 -11.06 42.90 10.39
CA ALA A 777 -11.45 42.75 8.98
C ALA A 777 -10.22 42.69 8.05
N ALA A 778 -9.19 43.49 8.31
CA ALA A 778 -7.94 43.45 7.56
C ALA A 778 -7.20 42.11 7.74
N ARG A 779 -7.23 41.53 8.96
CA ARG A 779 -6.64 40.20 9.21
C ARG A 779 -7.41 39.07 8.52
N VAL A 780 -8.74 39.16 8.44
CA VAL A 780 -9.54 38.19 7.67
C VAL A 780 -9.19 38.26 6.19
N GLU A 781 -8.98 39.45 5.63
CA GLU A 781 -8.53 39.63 4.25
C GLU A 781 -7.14 39.01 4.01
N ASP A 782 -6.21 39.16 4.97
CA ASP A 782 -4.90 38.52 4.92
C ASP A 782 -5.00 36.99 5.00
N ALA A 783 -5.82 36.45 5.91
CA ALA A 783 -6.09 35.01 6.01
C ALA A 783 -6.67 34.44 4.71
N GLN A 784 -7.61 35.16 4.09
CA GLN A 784 -8.19 34.79 2.79
C GLN A 784 -7.12 34.66 1.69
N ARG A 785 -6.11 35.53 1.71
CA ARG A 785 -4.98 35.49 0.76
C ARG A 785 -3.96 34.41 1.11
N LYS A 786 -3.80 34.05 2.39
CA LYS A 786 -2.83 33.08 2.92
C LYS A 786 -3.36 31.65 3.08
N GLY A 787 -4.12 31.17 2.09
CA GLY A 787 -4.49 29.75 2.01
C GLY A 787 -5.86 29.39 2.61
N ALA A 788 -6.30 30.04 3.69
CA ALA A 788 -7.60 29.76 4.31
C ALA A 788 -8.76 29.97 3.33
N GLY A 789 -8.67 30.98 2.46
CA GLY A 789 -9.65 31.24 1.40
C GLY A 789 -9.76 30.16 0.32
N TYR A 790 -8.86 29.18 0.29
CA TYR A 790 -8.89 28.05 -0.66
C TYR A 790 -9.25 26.74 0.03
N TYR A 791 -8.73 26.51 1.25
CA TYR A 791 -8.86 25.23 1.94
C TYR A 791 -9.91 25.23 3.08
N GLN A 792 -10.32 26.39 3.59
CA GLN A 792 -11.20 26.54 4.78
C GLN A 792 -12.27 27.62 4.58
N THR A 793 -12.94 27.61 3.43
CA THR A 793 -13.88 28.67 3.03
C THR A 793 -15.11 28.81 3.94
N GLN A 794 -15.59 27.71 4.52
CA GLN A 794 -16.75 27.73 5.42
C GLN A 794 -16.43 28.38 6.77
N ASP A 795 -15.28 28.05 7.37
CA ASP A 795 -14.84 28.60 8.64
C ASP A 795 -14.63 30.12 8.54
N LEU A 796 -14.03 30.58 7.44
CA LEU A 796 -13.84 32.00 7.16
C LEU A 796 -15.18 32.74 7.00
N ALA A 797 -16.17 32.12 6.35
CA ALA A 797 -17.50 32.69 6.19
C ALA A 797 -18.26 32.79 7.54
N SER A 798 -18.08 31.82 8.43
CA SER A 798 -18.65 31.85 9.78
C SER A 798 -18.07 32.99 10.61
N LEU A 799 -16.75 33.23 10.55
CA LEU A 799 -16.11 34.33 11.24
C LEU A 799 -16.62 35.70 10.75
N LEU A 800 -16.77 35.86 9.43
CA LEU A 800 -17.35 37.07 8.85
C LEU A 800 -18.81 37.31 9.29
N ALA A 801 -19.59 36.24 9.45
CA ALA A 801 -20.95 36.35 9.97
C ALA A 801 -20.97 36.77 11.45
N GLU A 802 -20.08 36.21 12.27
CA GLU A 802 -19.94 36.55 13.70
C GLU A 802 -19.47 38.00 13.89
N MET A 803 -18.52 38.46 13.08
CA MET A 803 -18.09 39.86 13.04
C MET A 803 -19.23 40.83 12.69
N ASN A 804 -20.03 40.50 11.67
CA ASN A 804 -21.16 41.32 11.26
C ASN A 804 -22.25 41.37 12.33
N ARG A 805 -22.49 40.26 13.05
CA ARG A 805 -23.42 40.23 14.20
C ARG A 805 -22.96 41.18 15.31
N LEU A 806 -21.70 41.08 15.73
CA LEU A 806 -21.15 41.93 16.79
C LEU A 806 -21.27 43.42 16.45
N ARG A 807 -21.06 43.78 15.17
CA ARG A 807 -21.22 45.17 14.71
C ARG A 807 -22.67 45.66 14.73
N MET A 808 -23.64 44.78 14.51
CA MET A 808 -25.07 45.15 14.52
C MET A 808 -25.64 45.29 15.94
N GLU A 809 -25.11 44.53 16.90
CA GLU A 809 -25.66 44.45 18.27
C GLU A 809 -24.98 45.39 19.28
N PHE A 810 -23.84 45.99 18.92
CA PHE A 810 -23.00 46.77 19.85
C PHE A 810 -23.72 47.94 20.58
N ASP A 811 -23.58 47.97 21.92
CA ASP A 811 -24.00 49.06 22.82
C ASP A 811 -22.80 49.64 23.61
N PRO A 812 -22.52 50.96 23.56
CA PRO A 812 -21.47 51.61 24.35
C PRO A 812 -21.58 51.45 25.87
N HIS A 813 -22.76 51.13 26.41
CA HIS A 813 -22.93 50.91 27.85
C HIS A 813 -22.35 49.56 28.30
N ASP A 814 -22.39 48.54 27.42
CA ASP A 814 -21.92 47.17 27.65
C ASP A 814 -20.57 46.90 26.94
N TYR A 815 -19.76 47.94 26.77
CA TYR A 815 -18.51 47.88 26.01
C TYR A 815 -17.57 46.74 26.42
N GLU A 816 -17.47 46.43 27.72
CA GLU A 816 -16.57 45.39 28.23
C GLU A 816 -16.96 43.99 27.74
N ASP A 817 -18.26 43.69 27.61
CA ASP A 817 -18.76 42.39 27.14
C ASP A 817 -18.53 42.21 25.63
N TYR A 818 -18.73 43.27 24.84
CA TYR A 818 -18.44 43.24 23.41
C TYR A 818 -16.94 43.17 23.11
N ALA A 819 -16.10 43.81 23.93
CA ALA A 819 -14.65 43.74 23.80
C ALA A 819 -14.13 42.28 23.95
N GLN A 820 -14.67 41.52 24.90
CA GLN A 820 -14.33 40.10 25.08
C GLN A 820 -14.81 39.23 23.91
N GLN A 821 -15.99 39.50 23.36
CA GLN A 821 -16.47 38.76 22.18
C GLN A 821 -15.58 39.02 20.95
N VAL A 822 -15.07 40.24 20.78
CA VAL A 822 -14.09 40.56 19.72
C VAL A 822 -12.78 39.80 19.93
N ASP A 823 -12.29 39.68 21.18
CA ASP A 823 -11.09 38.87 21.49
C ASP A 823 -11.26 37.40 21.08
N LEU A 824 -12.45 36.82 21.30
CA LEU A 824 -12.74 35.44 20.92
C LEU A 824 -12.73 35.24 19.40
N VAL A 825 -13.29 36.17 18.63
CA VAL A 825 -13.27 36.09 17.16
C VAL A 825 -11.84 36.24 16.64
N GLU A 826 -11.03 37.11 17.24
CA GLU A 826 -9.61 37.27 16.91
C GLU A 826 -8.82 35.97 17.18
N ALA A 827 -9.05 35.32 18.33
CA ALA A 827 -8.43 34.04 18.66
C ALA A 827 -8.82 32.93 17.67
N LYS A 828 -10.10 32.83 17.30
CA LYS A 828 -10.56 31.85 16.29
C LYS A 828 -9.91 32.08 14.93
N LEU A 829 -9.73 33.33 14.51
CA LEU A 829 -9.06 33.67 13.26
C LEU A 829 -7.59 33.26 13.26
N ILE A 830 -6.87 33.48 14.37
CA ILE A 830 -5.47 33.05 14.53
C ILE A 830 -5.38 31.52 14.44
N ALA A 831 -6.21 30.79 15.17
CA ALA A 831 -6.23 29.34 15.15
C ALA A 831 -6.53 28.78 13.75
N LEU A 832 -7.44 29.42 13.00
CA LEU A 832 -7.75 29.05 11.62
C LEU A 832 -6.51 29.17 10.72
N MET A 833 -5.77 30.27 10.83
CA MET A 833 -4.53 30.48 10.05
C MET A 833 -3.42 29.49 10.41
N GLU A 834 -3.31 29.09 11.68
CA GLU A 834 -2.34 28.10 12.13
C GLU A 834 -2.65 26.68 11.63
N LEU A 835 -3.93 26.32 11.49
CA LEU A 835 -4.38 24.99 11.06
C LEU A 835 -4.43 24.79 9.54
N THR A 836 -4.39 25.87 8.74
CA THR A 836 -4.46 25.77 7.26
C THR A 836 -3.41 24.84 6.64
N PRO A 837 -2.14 24.80 7.10
CA PRO A 837 -1.15 23.85 6.59
C PRO A 837 -1.53 22.38 6.85
N ASP A 838 -2.18 22.10 7.98
CA ASP A 838 -2.55 20.74 8.35
C ASP A 838 -3.77 20.25 7.58
N VAL A 839 -4.68 21.14 7.19
CA VAL A 839 -5.79 20.82 6.27
C VAL A 839 -5.25 20.35 4.91
N LEU A 840 -4.22 21.00 4.36
CA LEU A 840 -3.57 20.54 3.12
C LEU A 840 -2.88 19.18 3.32
N LYS A 841 -2.17 18.97 4.43
CA LYS A 841 -1.52 17.68 4.71
C LYS A 841 -2.55 16.55 4.78
N ALA A 842 -3.67 16.77 5.47
CA ALA A 842 -4.75 15.80 5.56
C ALA A 842 -5.32 15.47 4.18
N LEU A 843 -5.55 16.49 3.34
CA LEU A 843 -6.04 16.31 1.97
C LEU A 843 -5.05 15.52 1.09
N VAL A 844 -3.75 15.80 1.18
CA VAL A 844 -2.73 15.06 0.44
C VAL A 844 -2.66 13.61 0.93
N LEU A 845 -2.73 13.39 2.24
CA LEU A 845 -2.73 12.05 2.82
C LEU A 845 -3.93 11.22 2.33
N ASP A 846 -5.13 11.80 2.33
CA ASP A 846 -6.35 11.18 1.83
C ASP A 846 -6.24 10.82 0.34
N MET A 847 -5.73 11.75 -0.49
CA MET A 847 -5.48 11.48 -1.91
C MET A 847 -4.40 10.41 -2.13
N SER A 848 -3.34 10.37 -1.32
CA SER A 848 -2.31 9.33 -1.39
C SER A 848 -2.84 7.96 -1.00
N GLN A 849 -3.68 7.87 0.05
CA GLN A 849 -4.35 6.63 0.44
C GLN A 849 -5.25 6.13 -0.68
N ARG A 850 -6.09 7.00 -1.23
CA ARG A 850 -6.96 6.68 -2.37
C ARG A 850 -6.16 6.24 -3.60
N MET A 851 -5.01 6.85 -3.86
CA MET A 851 -4.09 6.43 -4.93
C MET A 851 -3.59 4.99 -4.71
N THR A 852 -3.15 4.67 -3.49
CA THR A 852 -2.69 3.31 -3.12
C THR A 852 -3.80 2.27 -3.25
N GLU A 853 -5.04 2.59 -2.86
CA GLU A 853 -6.19 1.71 -3.06
C GLU A 853 -6.45 1.42 -4.54
N LEU A 854 -6.34 2.44 -5.40
CA LEU A 854 -6.49 2.28 -6.85
C LEU A 854 -5.32 1.48 -7.46
N GLU A 855 -4.10 1.63 -6.95
CA GLU A 855 -2.94 0.80 -7.33
C GLU A 855 -3.18 -0.67 -7.03
N GLN A 856 -3.72 -1.00 -5.84
CA GLN A 856 -4.06 -2.36 -5.45
C GLN A 856 -5.15 -2.97 -6.36
N ARG A 857 -6.06 -2.15 -6.88
CA ARG A 857 -7.06 -2.54 -7.90
C ARG A 857 -6.47 -2.69 -9.32
N GLY A 858 -5.16 -2.47 -9.49
CA GLY A 858 -4.45 -2.67 -10.76
C GLY A 858 -4.26 -1.40 -11.59
N ALA A 859 -4.53 -0.20 -11.06
CA ALA A 859 -4.27 1.06 -11.78
C ALA A 859 -2.82 1.18 -12.25
N ALA A 860 -1.86 0.66 -11.47
CA ALA A 860 -0.42 0.68 -11.80
C ALA A 860 -0.10 -0.04 -13.12
N LEU A 861 -0.81 -1.12 -13.42
CA LEU A 861 -0.59 -1.91 -14.64
C LEU A 861 -1.18 -1.23 -15.88
N TYR A 862 -2.26 -0.47 -15.70
CA TYR A 862 -3.11 -0.02 -16.81
C TYR A 862 -3.05 1.47 -17.09
N MET A 863 -2.79 2.30 -16.08
CA MET A 863 -2.74 3.76 -16.18
C MET A 863 -1.53 4.35 -15.42
N PRO A 864 -0.30 3.82 -15.61
CA PRO A 864 0.88 4.30 -14.86
C PRO A 864 1.15 5.80 -15.08
N ASN A 865 0.86 6.31 -16.28
CA ASN A 865 1.03 7.73 -16.60
C ASN A 865 0.12 8.65 -15.79
N LYS A 866 -1.09 8.20 -15.44
CA LYS A 866 -2.05 8.99 -14.66
C LYS A 866 -1.71 8.99 -13.18
N LEU A 867 -1.28 7.85 -12.64
CA LEU A 867 -0.74 7.78 -11.27
C LEU A 867 0.48 8.70 -11.11
N ALA A 868 1.41 8.68 -12.06
CA ALA A 868 2.55 9.60 -12.07
C ALA A 868 2.14 11.08 -12.22
N GLU A 869 1.00 11.36 -12.85
CA GLU A 869 0.43 12.71 -12.90
C GLU A 869 -0.14 13.13 -11.54
N VAL A 870 -0.92 12.27 -10.86
CA VAL A 870 -1.42 12.50 -9.50
C VAL A 870 -0.28 12.77 -8.54
N GLU A 871 0.74 11.92 -8.49
CA GLU A 871 1.89 12.07 -7.60
C GLU A 871 2.61 13.42 -7.82
N ARG A 872 2.82 13.77 -9.09
CA ARG A 872 3.43 15.04 -9.48
C ARG A 872 2.57 16.23 -9.04
N LYS A 873 1.26 16.15 -9.23
CA LYS A 873 0.31 17.21 -8.86
C LYS A 873 0.23 17.38 -7.34
N LEU A 874 0.20 16.30 -6.57
CA LEU A 874 0.28 16.34 -5.10
C LEU A 874 1.58 16.98 -4.62
N LYS A 875 2.71 16.59 -5.22
CA LYS A 875 4.02 17.18 -4.91
C LYS A 875 4.06 18.69 -5.22
N TYR A 876 3.55 19.11 -6.38
CA TYR A 876 3.46 20.53 -6.70
C TYR A 876 2.46 21.28 -5.81
N ALA A 877 1.37 20.66 -5.38
CA ALA A 877 0.44 21.27 -4.43
C ALA A 877 1.13 21.62 -3.10
N GLN A 878 1.97 20.72 -2.58
CA GLN A 878 2.76 20.96 -1.36
C GLN A 878 3.85 22.02 -1.58
N ILE A 879 4.61 21.93 -2.68
CA ILE A 879 5.68 22.90 -3.01
C ILE A 879 5.11 24.31 -3.18
N ASP A 880 4.02 24.45 -3.95
CA ASP A 880 3.39 25.75 -4.18
C ASP A 880 2.82 26.33 -2.88
N TYR A 881 2.31 25.49 -1.98
CA TYR A 881 1.85 25.94 -0.66
C TYR A 881 2.99 26.52 0.18
N GLN A 882 4.10 25.78 0.29
CA GLN A 882 5.30 26.22 1.01
C GLN A 882 5.92 27.50 0.40
N ALA A 883 5.78 27.67 -0.92
CA ALA A 883 6.21 28.87 -1.63
C ALA A 883 5.22 30.05 -1.54
N GLY A 884 4.14 29.94 -0.76
CA GLY A 884 3.12 30.98 -0.61
C GLY A 884 2.22 31.17 -1.85
N LYS A 885 2.23 30.22 -2.79
CA LYS A 885 1.42 30.20 -4.02
C LYS A 885 0.15 29.38 -3.80
N TYR A 886 -0.74 29.88 -2.95
CA TYR A 886 -1.92 29.13 -2.50
C TYR A 886 -2.93 28.78 -3.61
N ARG A 887 -3.12 29.66 -4.59
CA ARG A 887 -4.01 29.40 -5.73
C ARG A 887 -3.49 28.27 -6.64
N PRO A 888 -2.23 28.30 -7.12
CA PRO A 888 -1.63 27.16 -7.82
C PRO A 888 -1.65 25.86 -7.00
N SER A 889 -1.34 25.95 -5.70
CA SER A 889 -1.39 24.82 -4.77
C SER A 889 -2.77 24.15 -4.78
N TYR A 890 -3.84 24.93 -4.58
CA TYR A 890 -5.20 24.43 -4.59
C TYR A 890 -5.61 23.86 -5.96
N GLN A 891 -5.21 24.52 -7.05
CA GLN A 891 -5.49 24.00 -8.38
C GLN A 891 -4.82 22.65 -8.63
N ASN A 892 -3.57 22.47 -8.21
CA ASN A 892 -2.87 21.19 -8.32
C ASN A 892 -3.53 20.09 -7.47
N ALA A 893 -3.97 20.40 -6.25
CA ALA A 893 -4.71 19.45 -5.42
C ALA A 893 -6.05 19.05 -6.05
N LYS A 894 -6.80 20.04 -6.58
CA LYS A 894 -8.05 19.79 -7.31
C LYS A 894 -7.85 18.96 -8.58
N ASP A 895 -6.81 19.25 -9.35
CA ASP A 895 -6.45 18.49 -10.55
C ASP A 895 -6.10 17.04 -10.18
N ALA A 896 -5.32 16.83 -9.11
CA ALA A 896 -4.97 15.49 -8.62
C ALA A 896 -6.21 14.67 -8.28
N TRP A 897 -7.18 15.29 -7.56
CA TRP A 897 -8.46 14.65 -7.26
C TRP A 897 -9.23 14.26 -8.52
N ALA A 898 -9.29 15.14 -9.51
CA ALA A 898 -9.98 14.87 -10.76
C ALA A 898 -9.33 13.72 -11.55
N VAL A 899 -8.00 13.62 -11.53
CA VAL A 899 -7.29 12.49 -12.16
C VAL A 899 -7.53 11.19 -11.39
N LEU A 900 -7.61 11.22 -10.05
CA LEU A 900 -8.00 10.06 -9.23
C LEU A 900 -9.42 9.58 -9.56
N ASP A 901 -10.39 10.50 -9.65
CA ASP A 901 -11.76 10.17 -10.07
C ASP A 901 -11.78 9.52 -11.47
N GLU A 902 -10.94 10.00 -12.39
CA GLU A 902 -10.84 9.44 -13.74
C GLU A 902 -10.19 8.05 -13.74
N ILE A 903 -9.19 7.80 -12.90
CA ILE A 903 -8.58 6.46 -12.73
C ILE A 903 -9.63 5.50 -12.18
N GLU A 904 -10.34 5.88 -11.13
CA GLU A 904 -11.39 5.06 -10.52
C GLU A 904 -12.48 4.70 -11.52
N GLN A 905 -13.00 5.69 -12.26
CA GLN A 905 -14.01 5.45 -13.27
C GLN A 905 -13.53 4.46 -14.35
N ASN A 906 -12.29 4.59 -14.84
CA ASN A 906 -11.74 3.68 -15.84
C ASN A 906 -11.54 2.25 -15.31
N LEU A 907 -11.17 2.10 -14.03
CA LEU A 907 -11.08 0.79 -13.39
C LEU A 907 -12.47 0.14 -13.25
N GLU A 908 -13.47 0.89 -12.78
CA GLU A 908 -14.85 0.40 -12.67
C GLU A 908 -15.42 -0.04 -14.04
N GLU A 909 -15.16 0.72 -15.11
CA GLU A 909 -15.52 0.31 -16.47
C GLU A 909 -14.91 -1.01 -16.87
N ARG A 910 -13.65 -1.23 -16.52
CA ARG A 910 -12.92 -2.43 -16.90
C ARG A 910 -13.32 -3.64 -16.08
N GLU A 911 -13.53 -3.47 -14.77
CA GLU A 911 -14.09 -4.50 -13.89
C GLU A 911 -15.49 -4.92 -14.38
N PHE A 912 -16.31 -3.95 -14.78
CA PHE A 912 -17.63 -4.20 -15.36
C PHE A 912 -17.56 -4.92 -16.72
N ASP A 913 -16.68 -4.49 -17.62
CA ASP A 913 -16.45 -5.11 -18.93
C ASP A 913 -15.96 -6.56 -18.78
N ALA A 914 -15.04 -6.83 -17.85
CA ALA A 914 -14.55 -8.19 -17.56
C ALA A 914 -15.67 -9.09 -17.04
N ALA A 915 -16.45 -8.63 -16.05
CA ALA A 915 -17.58 -9.39 -15.52
C ALA A 915 -18.67 -9.64 -16.58
N LEU A 916 -18.92 -8.69 -17.49
CA LEU A 916 -19.82 -8.89 -18.62
C LEU A 916 -19.28 -9.92 -19.61
N ASN A 917 -17.97 -9.90 -19.90
CA ASN A 917 -17.36 -10.87 -20.79
C ASN A 917 -17.46 -12.29 -20.22
N ASP A 918 -17.26 -12.47 -18.90
CA ASP A 918 -17.40 -13.77 -18.25
C ASP A 918 -18.82 -14.32 -18.40
N LEU A 919 -19.85 -13.48 -18.19
CA LEU A 919 -21.25 -13.86 -18.40
C LEU A 919 -21.57 -14.16 -19.88
N MET A 920 -20.88 -13.50 -20.81
CA MET A 920 -21.02 -13.75 -22.24
C MET A 920 -20.37 -15.06 -22.69
N VAL A 921 -19.23 -15.41 -22.09
CA VAL A 921 -18.60 -16.72 -22.24
C VAL A 921 -19.53 -17.80 -21.70
N GLU A 922 -20.08 -17.60 -20.49
CA GLU A 922 -21.04 -18.51 -19.87
C GLU A 922 -22.27 -18.74 -20.76
N LEU A 923 -22.87 -17.67 -21.32
CA LEU A 923 -23.96 -17.74 -22.28
C LEU A 923 -23.57 -18.53 -23.54
N SER A 924 -22.38 -18.29 -24.08
CA SER A 924 -21.87 -19.00 -25.25
C SER A 924 -21.79 -20.51 -25.00
N ASP A 925 -21.33 -20.90 -23.82
CA ASP A 925 -21.27 -22.29 -23.39
C ASP A 925 -22.68 -22.89 -23.23
N GLN A 926 -23.65 -22.13 -22.69
CA GLN A 926 -25.03 -22.59 -22.59
C GLN A 926 -25.63 -22.88 -23.99
N ILE A 927 -25.38 -21.98 -24.96
CA ILE A 927 -25.88 -22.13 -26.34
C ILE A 927 -25.14 -23.27 -27.05
N ARG A 928 -23.83 -23.43 -26.83
CA ARG A 928 -23.03 -24.53 -27.40
C ARG A 928 -23.51 -25.89 -26.89
N ALA A 929 -23.88 -26.00 -25.61
CA ALA A 929 -24.48 -27.23 -25.07
C ALA A 929 -25.84 -27.58 -25.72
N PHE A 930 -26.52 -26.61 -26.33
CA PHE A 930 -27.75 -26.79 -27.10
C PHE A 930 -27.52 -26.98 -28.62
N ALA A 931 -26.26 -26.98 -29.08
CA ALA A 931 -25.91 -27.11 -30.49
C ALA A 931 -26.55 -28.30 -31.22
N PRO A 932 -26.69 -29.51 -30.63
CA PRO A 932 -27.31 -30.64 -31.33
C PRO A 932 -28.72 -30.35 -31.87
N VAL A 933 -29.49 -29.49 -31.19
CA VAL A 933 -30.83 -29.07 -31.63
C VAL A 933 -30.76 -28.01 -32.72
N LEU A 934 -29.79 -27.09 -32.61
CA LEU A 934 -29.56 -26.03 -33.60
C LEU A 934 -28.98 -26.60 -34.91
N ASP A 935 -28.14 -27.63 -34.83
CA ASP A 935 -27.46 -28.25 -35.98
C ASP A 935 -28.41 -29.11 -36.83
N MET A 936 -29.53 -29.60 -36.27
CA MET A 936 -30.60 -30.23 -37.05
C MET A 936 -31.18 -29.25 -38.09
N GLY A 937 -31.17 -27.95 -37.79
CA GLY A 937 -31.73 -26.91 -38.65
C GLY A 937 -33.26 -26.86 -38.65
N ALA A 938 -33.81 -25.70 -38.99
CA ALA A 938 -35.25 -25.42 -38.90
C ALA A 938 -36.12 -26.38 -39.73
N ASN A 939 -35.66 -26.79 -40.91
CA ASN A 939 -36.43 -27.66 -41.80
C ASN A 939 -36.55 -29.09 -41.26
N THR A 940 -35.46 -29.65 -40.75
CA THR A 940 -35.45 -30.99 -40.14
C THR A 940 -36.29 -31.00 -38.86
N LEU A 941 -36.20 -29.94 -38.06
CA LEU A 941 -37.04 -29.80 -36.88
C LEU A 941 -38.53 -29.65 -37.24
N LEU A 942 -38.85 -28.94 -38.32
CA LEU A 942 -40.22 -28.86 -38.84
C LEU A 942 -40.77 -30.20 -39.28
N GLU A 943 -39.97 -31.05 -39.92
CA GLU A 943 -40.36 -32.41 -40.32
C GLU A 943 -40.60 -33.34 -39.11
N LEU A 944 -39.87 -33.11 -38.01
CA LEU A 944 -40.06 -33.82 -36.74
C LEU A 944 -41.33 -33.37 -36.00
N VAL A 945 -41.66 -32.09 -36.09
CA VAL A 945 -42.79 -31.47 -35.37
C VAL A 945 -44.09 -31.51 -36.17
N ILE A 946 -44.02 -31.57 -37.51
CA ILE A 946 -45.18 -31.71 -38.41
C ILE A 946 -45.15 -33.12 -39.01
N GLY A 947 -45.98 -34.02 -38.48
CA GLY A 947 -46.00 -35.41 -38.94
C GLY A 947 -46.46 -35.59 -40.40
N PRO A 948 -46.30 -36.79 -40.97
CA PRO A 948 -46.58 -37.07 -42.40
C PRO A 948 -48.03 -36.81 -42.86
N GLN A 949 -48.97 -36.62 -41.93
CA GLN A 949 -50.37 -36.24 -42.21
C GLN A 949 -50.64 -34.73 -42.09
N GLY A 950 -49.60 -33.91 -41.86
CA GLY A 950 -49.69 -32.45 -41.75
C GLY A 950 -50.14 -31.90 -40.39
N GLN A 951 -50.27 -32.76 -39.37
CA GLN A 951 -50.65 -32.38 -38.00
C GLN A 951 -49.41 -32.08 -37.16
N ALA A 952 -49.45 -31.01 -36.36
CA ALA A 952 -48.41 -30.69 -35.39
C ALA A 952 -48.40 -31.71 -34.25
N ARG A 953 -47.22 -32.07 -33.74
CA ARG A 953 -47.02 -33.08 -32.70
C ARG A 953 -46.03 -32.55 -31.67
N ALA A 954 -46.30 -32.81 -30.39
CA ALA A 954 -45.33 -32.59 -29.34
C ALA A 954 -44.10 -33.47 -29.60
N THR A 955 -42.92 -32.85 -29.64
CA THR A 955 -41.66 -33.54 -29.91
C THR A 955 -40.69 -33.27 -28.77
N SER A 956 -40.32 -34.32 -28.05
CA SER A 956 -39.24 -34.25 -27.08
C SER A 956 -37.91 -34.30 -27.82
N ILE A 957 -37.18 -33.20 -27.81
CA ILE A 957 -35.86 -33.11 -28.44
C ILE A 957 -34.83 -33.58 -27.43
N LEU A 958 -34.23 -34.75 -27.66
CA LEU A 958 -33.15 -35.29 -26.84
C LEU A 958 -31.82 -34.65 -27.25
N GLY A 959 -31.35 -33.68 -26.45
CA GLY A 959 -30.01 -33.10 -26.52
C GLY A 959 -29.31 -33.20 -25.16
N VAL A 960 -28.05 -32.75 -25.08
CA VAL A 960 -27.27 -32.67 -23.81
C VAL A 960 -27.95 -31.74 -22.78
N ARG A 961 -28.80 -30.82 -23.27
CA ARG A 961 -29.64 -29.93 -22.44
C ARG A 961 -31.05 -29.82 -23.00
N SER A 962 -32.04 -29.72 -22.12
CA SER A 962 -33.42 -29.49 -22.54
C SER A 962 -33.67 -28.02 -22.91
N PRO A 963 -34.69 -27.72 -23.75
CA PRO A 963 -35.10 -26.34 -24.03
C PRO A 963 -35.45 -25.53 -22.77
N THR A 964 -36.02 -26.19 -21.75
CA THR A 964 -36.33 -25.57 -20.45
C THR A 964 -35.05 -25.18 -19.70
N ASP A 965 -34.06 -26.07 -19.64
CA ASP A 965 -32.76 -25.77 -18.99
C ASP A 965 -32.03 -24.61 -19.67
N LEU A 966 -32.11 -24.53 -21.01
CA LEU A 966 -31.54 -23.42 -21.76
C LEU A 966 -32.23 -22.09 -21.42
N ARG A 967 -33.57 -22.07 -21.39
CA ARG A 967 -34.36 -20.88 -21.03
C ARG A 967 -34.02 -20.41 -19.61
N ASP A 968 -33.93 -21.34 -18.66
CA ASP A 968 -33.67 -21.03 -17.27
C ASP A 968 -32.25 -20.48 -17.09
N SER A 969 -31.25 -21.09 -17.75
CA SER A 969 -29.87 -20.59 -17.75
C SER A 969 -29.76 -19.18 -18.34
N ILE A 970 -30.41 -18.92 -19.48
CA ILE A 970 -30.44 -17.57 -20.10
C ILE A 970 -31.13 -16.57 -19.15
N THR A 971 -32.20 -16.99 -18.47
CA THR A 971 -32.91 -16.13 -17.51
C THR A 971 -32.04 -15.79 -16.30
N GLU A 972 -31.29 -16.76 -15.79
CA GLU A 972 -30.35 -16.58 -14.67
C GLU A 972 -29.20 -15.64 -15.05
N ILE A 973 -28.54 -15.86 -16.19
CA ILE A 973 -27.49 -14.98 -16.70
C ILE A 973 -28.03 -13.56 -16.88
N GLY A 974 -29.23 -13.41 -17.45
CA GLY A 974 -29.87 -12.11 -17.62
C GLY A 974 -30.20 -11.41 -16.29
N ALA A 975 -30.58 -12.16 -15.27
CA ALA A 975 -30.79 -11.63 -13.92
C ALA A 975 -29.48 -11.19 -13.26
N ARG A 976 -28.37 -11.91 -13.48
CA ARG A 976 -27.04 -11.51 -13.02
C ARG A 976 -26.58 -10.23 -13.71
N ILE A 977 -26.71 -10.13 -15.04
CA ILE A 977 -26.42 -8.89 -15.79
C ILE A 977 -27.23 -7.70 -15.25
N ARG A 978 -28.51 -7.90 -14.92
CA ARG A 978 -29.38 -6.84 -14.37
C ARG A 978 -28.97 -6.38 -12.97
N ARG A 979 -28.38 -7.26 -12.16
CA ARG A 979 -27.92 -6.95 -10.80
C ARG A 979 -26.55 -6.27 -10.78
N MET A 980 -25.77 -6.37 -11.86
CA MET A 980 -24.51 -5.65 -11.97
C MET A 980 -24.77 -4.14 -11.96
N GLN A 981 -23.96 -3.40 -11.21
CA GLN A 981 -23.99 -1.95 -11.20
C GLN A 981 -23.14 -1.44 -12.36
N ALA A 982 -23.79 -0.93 -13.40
CA ALA A 982 -23.07 -0.39 -14.55
C ALA A 982 -22.53 1.02 -14.24
N PRO A 983 -21.26 1.29 -14.57
CA PRO A 983 -20.76 2.66 -14.66
C PRO A 983 -21.60 3.46 -15.66
N ARG A 984 -21.76 4.78 -15.44
CA ARG A 984 -22.62 5.65 -16.27
C ARG A 984 -22.33 5.55 -17.77
N SER A 985 -21.05 5.43 -18.13
CA SER A 985 -20.58 5.26 -19.51
C SER A 985 -20.96 3.90 -20.14
N ARG A 986 -21.24 2.88 -19.32
CA ARG A 986 -21.56 1.50 -19.73
C ARG A 986 -23.02 1.10 -19.51
N GLU A 987 -23.88 1.99 -19.00
CA GLU A 987 -25.32 1.76 -18.87
C GLU A 987 -25.96 1.34 -20.21
N THR A 988 -25.55 1.98 -21.32
CA THR A 988 -26.04 1.62 -22.66
C THR A 988 -25.63 0.20 -23.06
N LEU A 989 -24.39 -0.20 -22.75
CA LEU A 989 -23.89 -1.54 -23.02
C LEU A 989 -24.66 -2.60 -22.21
N GLN A 990 -24.94 -2.33 -20.93
CA GLN A 990 -25.77 -3.18 -20.09
C GLN A 990 -27.19 -3.35 -20.64
N GLN A 991 -27.80 -2.25 -21.10
CA GLN A 991 -29.14 -2.30 -21.70
C GLN A 991 -29.16 -3.13 -22.98
N GLU A 992 -28.15 -2.99 -23.84
CA GLU A 992 -28.03 -3.78 -25.06
C GLU A 992 -27.77 -5.27 -24.78
N MET A 993 -26.98 -5.59 -23.75
CA MET A 993 -26.84 -6.96 -23.22
C MET A 993 -28.20 -7.52 -22.79
N LEU A 994 -28.95 -6.80 -21.97
CA LEU A 994 -30.27 -7.24 -21.50
C LEU A 994 -31.27 -7.43 -22.65
N ARG A 995 -31.21 -6.59 -23.70
CA ARG A 995 -32.01 -6.79 -24.92
C ARG A 995 -31.64 -8.08 -25.65
N MET A 996 -30.34 -8.35 -25.81
CA MET A 996 -29.85 -9.60 -26.40
C MET A 996 -30.30 -10.83 -25.59
N MET A 997 -30.25 -10.75 -24.25
CA MET A 997 -30.75 -11.80 -23.36
C MET A 997 -32.25 -12.06 -23.52
N GLU A 998 -33.07 -11.01 -23.69
CA GLU A 998 -34.51 -11.21 -23.93
C GLU A 998 -34.80 -11.84 -25.30
N ILE A 999 -34.03 -11.51 -26.34
CA ILE A 999 -34.13 -12.19 -27.64
C ILE A 999 -33.77 -13.67 -27.50
N ALA A 1000 -32.67 -13.99 -26.81
CA ALA A 1000 -32.21 -15.35 -26.57
C ALA A 1000 -33.24 -16.15 -25.73
N LYS A 1001 -33.82 -15.52 -24.71
CA LYS A 1001 -34.86 -16.11 -23.85
C LYS A 1001 -36.15 -16.39 -24.61
N THR A 1002 -36.56 -15.47 -25.50
CA THR A 1002 -37.73 -15.66 -26.36
C THR A 1002 -37.50 -16.82 -27.33
N ALA A 1003 -36.30 -16.92 -27.91
CA ALA A 1003 -35.90 -18.04 -28.74
C ALA A 1003 -35.98 -19.37 -27.98
N ALA A 1004 -35.38 -19.44 -26.78
CA ALA A 1004 -35.42 -20.63 -25.92
C ALA A 1004 -36.86 -21.02 -25.53
N SER A 1005 -37.72 -20.04 -25.23
CA SER A 1005 -39.14 -20.27 -24.94
C SER A 1005 -39.89 -20.83 -26.16
N ASN A 1006 -39.53 -20.43 -27.38
CA ASN A 1006 -40.11 -20.99 -28.60
C ASN A 1006 -39.59 -22.42 -28.88
N PHE A 1007 -38.36 -22.75 -28.50
CA PHE A 1007 -37.88 -24.14 -28.48
C PHE A 1007 -38.63 -24.98 -27.44
N GLU A 1008 -38.95 -24.43 -26.28
CA GLU A 1008 -39.72 -25.13 -25.24
C GLU A 1008 -41.17 -25.43 -25.66
N LYS A 1009 -41.82 -24.53 -26.41
CA LYS A 1009 -43.17 -24.78 -26.98
C LYS A 1009 -43.25 -26.02 -27.86
N MET A 1010 -42.13 -26.55 -28.34
CA MET A 1010 -42.07 -27.80 -29.09
C MET A 1010 -42.51 -29.01 -28.28
N LEU A 1011 -42.44 -28.92 -26.95
CA LEU A 1011 -42.95 -29.93 -26.01
C LEU A 1011 -44.49 -30.00 -25.97
N ILE A 1012 -45.19 -28.99 -26.49
CA ILE A 1012 -46.65 -28.88 -26.51
C ILE A 1012 -47.19 -28.48 -27.90
N MET A 1013 -46.44 -28.83 -28.97
CA MET A 1013 -46.78 -28.34 -30.31
C MET A 1013 -48.09 -28.90 -30.88
N ASP A 1014 -48.60 -29.98 -30.29
CA ASP A 1014 -49.91 -30.57 -30.58
C ASP A 1014 -51.09 -29.62 -30.26
N GLN A 1015 -50.86 -28.56 -29.49
CA GLN A 1015 -51.85 -27.52 -29.19
C GLN A 1015 -51.93 -26.41 -30.26
N TYR A 1016 -51.05 -26.43 -31.26
CA TYR A 1016 -50.93 -25.37 -32.27
C TYR A 1016 -51.32 -25.86 -33.66
N THR A 1017 -51.82 -24.94 -34.51
CA THR A 1017 -52.09 -25.27 -35.91
C THR A 1017 -50.79 -25.47 -36.69
N ARG A 1018 -50.86 -26.12 -37.86
CA ARG A 1018 -49.69 -26.34 -38.72
C ARG A 1018 -48.93 -25.05 -39.05
N ASP A 1019 -49.66 -23.97 -39.34
CA ASP A 1019 -49.05 -22.68 -39.68
C ASP A 1019 -48.41 -22.03 -38.46
N GLN A 1020 -49.04 -22.14 -37.29
CA GLN A 1020 -48.47 -21.66 -36.01
C GLN A 1020 -47.23 -22.46 -35.61
N ALA A 1021 -47.24 -23.79 -35.73
CA ALA A 1021 -46.07 -24.62 -35.46
C ALA A 1021 -44.90 -24.26 -36.39
N ARG A 1022 -45.19 -23.96 -37.66
CA ARG A 1022 -44.19 -23.50 -38.62
C ARG A 1022 -43.57 -22.18 -38.21
N GLU A 1023 -44.41 -21.22 -37.85
CA GLU A 1023 -44.00 -19.90 -37.37
C GLU A 1023 -43.17 -19.99 -36.08
N ILE A 1024 -43.57 -20.82 -35.11
CA ILE A 1024 -42.85 -21.01 -33.85
C ILE A 1024 -41.43 -21.53 -34.09
N VAL A 1025 -41.26 -22.58 -34.90
CA VAL A 1025 -39.92 -23.15 -35.19
C VAL A 1025 -39.04 -22.16 -35.94
N GLN A 1026 -39.57 -21.51 -36.99
CA GLN A 1026 -38.81 -20.53 -37.77
C GLN A 1026 -38.43 -19.31 -36.93
N THR A 1027 -39.33 -18.83 -36.07
CA THR A 1027 -39.07 -17.71 -35.16
C THR A 1027 -38.02 -18.08 -34.11
N ALA A 1028 -38.05 -19.29 -33.56
CA ALA A 1028 -37.05 -19.77 -32.60
C ALA A 1028 -35.63 -19.72 -33.18
N PHE A 1029 -35.44 -20.26 -34.38
CA PHE A 1029 -34.14 -20.25 -35.07
C PHE A 1029 -33.69 -18.84 -35.46
N LEU A 1030 -34.60 -18.02 -35.99
CA LEU A 1030 -34.29 -16.64 -36.37
C LEU A 1030 -33.84 -15.82 -35.16
N GLN A 1031 -34.56 -15.90 -34.04
CA GLN A 1031 -34.22 -15.16 -32.82
C GLN A 1031 -32.93 -15.68 -32.19
N MET A 1032 -32.67 -16.99 -32.20
CA MET A 1032 -31.40 -17.53 -31.70
C MET A 1032 -30.21 -17.07 -32.56
N TYR A 1033 -30.38 -16.98 -33.88
CA TYR A 1033 -29.37 -16.43 -34.77
C TYR A 1033 -29.14 -14.93 -34.51
N GLN A 1034 -30.21 -14.16 -34.33
CA GLN A 1034 -30.13 -12.74 -33.97
C GLN A 1034 -29.42 -12.53 -32.63
N ALA A 1035 -29.73 -13.34 -31.62
CA ALA A 1035 -29.06 -13.29 -30.32
C ALA A 1035 -27.55 -13.59 -30.45
N ARG A 1036 -27.15 -14.63 -31.19
CA ARG A 1036 -25.73 -14.94 -31.46
C ARG A 1036 -25.00 -13.84 -32.23
N ALA A 1037 -25.65 -13.25 -33.24
CA ALA A 1037 -25.06 -12.13 -33.99
C ALA A 1037 -24.85 -10.91 -33.08
N ARG A 1038 -25.86 -10.58 -32.26
CA ARG A 1038 -25.77 -9.47 -31.31
C ARG A 1038 -24.74 -9.74 -30.21
N GLN A 1039 -24.62 -10.99 -29.77
CA GLN A 1039 -23.60 -11.43 -28.83
C GLN A 1039 -22.19 -11.13 -29.37
N GLN A 1040 -21.89 -11.50 -30.62
CA GLN A 1040 -20.59 -11.21 -31.24
C GLN A 1040 -20.32 -9.71 -31.40
N GLU A 1041 -21.32 -8.91 -31.72
CA GLU A 1041 -21.19 -7.45 -31.79
C GLU A 1041 -20.86 -6.83 -30.43
N LEU A 1042 -21.58 -7.24 -29.38
CA LEU A 1042 -21.35 -6.74 -28.01
C LEU A 1042 -19.99 -7.21 -27.46
N GLN A 1043 -19.56 -8.43 -27.79
CA GLN A 1043 -18.25 -8.94 -27.39
C GLN A 1043 -17.10 -8.15 -28.04
N ARG A 1044 -17.26 -7.75 -29.31
CA ARG A 1044 -16.29 -6.83 -29.96
C ARG A 1044 -16.27 -5.44 -29.33
N MET A 1045 -17.40 -4.96 -28.81
CA MET A 1045 -17.44 -3.67 -28.09
C MET A 1045 -16.74 -3.75 -26.73
N ILE A 1046 -16.71 -4.92 -26.11
CA ILE A 1046 -16.00 -5.18 -24.84
C ILE A 1046 -14.50 -5.39 -25.08
N GLU A 1047 -14.12 -6.13 -26.12
CA GLU A 1047 -12.71 -6.38 -26.48
C GLU A 1047 -11.98 -5.14 -27.03
N TYR A 1048 -12.70 -4.12 -27.51
CA TYR A 1048 -12.12 -2.86 -27.96
C TYR A 1048 -12.57 -1.65 -27.12
N PRO A 1049 -11.80 -1.29 -26.08
CA PRO A 1049 -11.67 0.09 -25.67
C PRO A 1049 -10.40 0.70 -26.31
N ASN A 1050 -10.60 1.32 -27.48
CA ASN A 1050 -9.88 2.51 -28.00
C ASN A 1050 -8.41 2.41 -28.50
N PRO A 1051 -8.16 2.39 -29.83
CA PRO A 1051 -6.86 2.72 -30.42
C PRO A 1051 -6.79 4.22 -30.74
N GLN A 1052 -6.32 5.07 -29.81
CA GLN A 1052 -5.84 6.41 -30.18
C GLN A 1052 -4.67 6.86 -29.32
N PHE A 1053 -3.44 6.57 -29.78
CA PHE A 1053 -2.33 7.49 -29.63
C PHE A 1053 -1.45 7.39 -30.88
N LYS A 1054 -1.63 8.33 -31.83
CA LYS A 1054 -0.56 8.65 -32.77
C LYS A 1054 0.51 9.41 -31.99
N PRO A 1055 1.75 8.92 -31.85
CA PRO A 1055 2.83 9.79 -31.43
C PRO A 1055 3.01 10.84 -32.54
N ARG A 1056 2.73 12.11 -32.22
CA ARG A 1056 3.29 13.23 -32.99
C ARG A 1056 4.81 13.08 -32.92
N GLY A 1057 5.43 12.91 -34.08
CA GLY A 1057 6.87 12.88 -34.22
C GLY A 1057 7.47 14.14 -33.59
N VAL A 1058 8.26 13.93 -32.54
CA VAL A 1058 9.31 14.88 -32.16
C VAL A 1058 10.49 14.53 -33.03
N GLU A 1059 10.81 15.39 -33.99
CA GLU A 1059 12.09 15.40 -34.67
C GLU A 1059 13.20 15.46 -33.62
N ARG A 1060 13.99 14.39 -33.51
CA ARG A 1060 15.36 14.49 -33.03
C ARG A 1060 16.27 14.03 -34.16
N VAL A 1061 16.78 15.02 -34.88
CA VAL A 1061 18.09 14.96 -35.50
C VAL A 1061 19.10 14.78 -34.37
N VAL A 1062 19.73 13.61 -34.28
CA VAL A 1062 21.13 13.49 -33.85
C VAL A 1062 21.76 12.38 -34.68
N SER A 1063 22.63 12.81 -35.59
CA SER A 1063 23.53 11.98 -36.38
C SER A 1063 24.55 11.28 -35.46
N PHE A 1064 24.75 9.98 -35.66
CA PHE A 1064 25.97 9.31 -35.27
C PHE A 1064 27.09 9.72 -36.23
N GLN A 1065 28.03 10.54 -35.74
CA GLN A 1065 29.40 10.57 -36.21
C GLN A 1065 30.28 11.02 -35.03
N ASP A 1066 31.24 10.15 -34.71
CA ASP A 1066 32.41 10.33 -33.82
C ASP A 1066 32.14 10.51 -32.31
N TYR A 1067 32.18 9.40 -31.56
CA TYR A 1067 33.21 9.03 -30.55
C TYR A 1067 32.81 7.76 -29.80
#